data_AF-A0A423T986-F1
#
_entry.id   AF-A0A423T986-F1
#
_cell.length_a   1.000
_cell.length_b   1.000
_cell.length_c   1.000
_cell.angle_alpha   90.00
_cell.angle_beta   90.00
_cell.angle_gamma   90.00
#
_symmetry.space_group_name_H-M   'P 1'
#
loop_
_entity.id
_entity.type
_entity.pdbx_description
1 polymer ?
#
loop_
_entity_poly.entity_id
_entity_poly.type
_entity_poly.pdbx_seq_one_letter_code
_entity_poly.pdbx_strand_id
1 'polypeptide(L)'
;MESGVRNRKNKSSPKASKVAKGKIEELATEEDHDMLKKSIEKLKHLNENISRDAGDGESAPDTPPPETAPESATPPTESPKASKKSSKKAKAAAKAAQAASPPIELSLRLDGMSLSLFVVSFLTRIWKLETPRGIVFDELHYGKYAGLYMQNTFFFDSQPPFGKQLVALAAYIAGFDGSFKFDRIGSPYDPIVPVSAMRIVPAFFGSLLMPTVYNVMVELGLSHYAGALAAFLMIFDNAILAQSRFILMEGILMFFGMFGLLCILKFRNLYKQPYTLPWFVCLILGAASLGAAVCVRYFGIFTLFLGVGILAKDFWTMVGDRTVTDRKLAGHLLTRVLVFLTIPLTLYISCFYVHLSLLYKAGPNDNIMTSAFQASLEGGLASIISNQPVKILHGSQITLRHTHGRTCWIHSHDALYPVKYADGRGSSHQQQVTCYSYKDVNNWWIVKKPEIEELIVSEPQVPIKNGDIIQLVHGMTSRALNAHDVAAPMSPHNQEVAAYIDYNVSMPAQTMWRLELLNADQTDGFWHAIESQIRLIHVNSTQALKFSGRQLPDWGFRQHEVVTDKILEQEDTIWNVEEHRYTRTEDKKEREKDLIRSEMIPIERKNLTFWNKLYELQYKMLFNNQENVAGHMYASDPLDWLFLKRGVAYWISANSNAQVHFLGNIVTWLSGTVGLVGYLGLFILYLLRESLL
;
A
#
# COMPACT_ATOMS: atom_id res chain seq x y z
N MET A 1 10.44 -17.97 61.48
CA MET A 1 9.05 -17.80 61.94
C MET A 1 8.28 -17.26 60.74
N GLU A 2 7.68 -18.10 59.89
CA GLU A 2 6.51 -19.00 60.14
C GLU A 2 5.20 -18.23 60.24
N SER A 3 4.04 -18.74 59.79
CA SER A 3 3.74 -19.80 58.80
C SER A 3 2.26 -19.64 58.38
N GLY A 4 1.79 -20.21 57.26
CA GLY A 4 0.38 -19.94 56.87
C GLY A 4 -0.18 -20.53 55.58
N VAL A 5 0.22 -21.73 55.13
CA VAL A 5 -0.37 -22.34 53.91
C VAL A 5 -1.75 -22.95 54.21
N ARG A 6 -2.79 -22.61 53.43
CA ARG A 6 -4.05 -23.39 53.40
C ARG A 6 -4.69 -23.46 52.00
N ASN A 7 -4.85 -24.68 51.50
CA ASN A 7 -5.50 -25.00 50.22
C ASN A 7 -7.01 -24.70 50.23
N ARG A 8 -7.55 -24.34 49.06
CA ARG A 8 -8.98 -24.54 48.70
C ARG A 8 -9.07 -25.36 47.41
N LYS A 9 -9.83 -26.47 47.46
CA LYS A 9 -10.10 -27.35 46.30
C LYS A 9 -11.31 -26.82 45.52
N ASN A 10 -11.23 -26.84 44.18
CA ASN A 10 -12.39 -26.66 43.33
C ASN A 10 -13.36 -27.86 43.40
N LYS A 11 -14.66 -27.58 43.32
CA LYS A 11 -15.73 -28.53 42.96
C LYS A 11 -16.64 -27.87 41.94
N SER A 12 -16.65 -28.36 40.71
CA SER A 12 -17.62 -27.98 39.67
C SER A 12 -18.81 -28.95 39.65
N SER A 13 -19.98 -28.48 39.21
CA SER A 13 -21.26 -29.21 39.31
C SER A 13 -21.75 -29.75 37.96
N PRO A 14 -22.09 -31.05 37.84
CA PRO A 14 -22.42 -31.68 36.56
C PRO A 14 -23.91 -31.50 36.17
N LYS A 15 -24.37 -30.26 35.99
CA LYS A 15 -25.76 -29.98 35.52
C LYS A 15 -25.87 -29.20 34.20
N ALA A 16 -24.87 -28.42 33.79
CA ALA A 16 -24.94 -27.66 32.53
C ALA A 16 -24.93 -28.54 31.27
N SER A 17 -24.13 -29.62 31.26
CA SER A 17 -23.88 -30.45 30.07
C SER A 17 -25.12 -31.16 29.51
N LYS A 18 -26.11 -31.51 30.34
CA LYS A 18 -27.31 -32.25 29.86
C LYS A 18 -28.33 -31.37 29.14
N VAL A 19 -28.37 -30.06 29.43
CA VAL A 19 -29.30 -29.13 28.77
C VAL A 19 -28.84 -28.78 27.35
N ALA A 20 -27.53 -28.78 27.10
CA ALA A 20 -26.96 -28.50 25.78
C ALA A 20 -27.15 -29.65 24.77
N LYS A 21 -27.20 -30.92 25.22
CA LYS A 21 -27.40 -32.07 24.30
C LYS A 21 -28.83 -32.15 23.77
N GLY A 22 -29.82 -32.05 24.65
CA GLY A 22 -31.24 -32.16 24.28
C GLY A 22 -31.83 -30.99 23.48
N LYS A 23 -30.99 -30.18 22.83
CA LYS A 23 -31.39 -29.05 21.98
C LYS A 23 -30.66 -28.99 20.63
N ILE A 24 -29.96 -30.06 20.26
CA ILE A 24 -29.24 -30.23 18.99
C ILE A 24 -29.91 -31.31 18.12
N GLU A 25 -30.68 -32.21 18.72
CA GLU A 25 -31.37 -33.33 18.03
C GLU A 25 -32.74 -32.92 17.41
N GLU A 26 -33.10 -31.63 17.44
CA GLU A 26 -34.44 -31.11 17.07
C GLU A 26 -34.41 -30.17 15.83
N LEU A 27 -33.30 -30.15 15.08
CA LEU A 27 -33.06 -29.21 13.95
C LEU A 27 -32.40 -29.86 12.70
N ALA A 28 -32.64 -31.15 12.47
CA ALA A 28 -32.19 -31.85 11.26
C ALA A 28 -33.38 -32.42 10.49
N THR A 29 -33.52 -32.06 9.21
CA THR A 29 -34.59 -32.51 8.31
C THR A 29 -34.25 -33.87 7.67
N GLU A 30 -35.27 -34.68 7.36
CA GLU A 30 -35.06 -36.06 6.87
C GLU A 30 -34.33 -36.12 5.51
N GLU A 31 -34.45 -35.10 4.67
CA GLU A 31 -33.77 -35.02 3.36
C GLU A 31 -32.23 -34.99 3.50
N ASP A 32 -31.70 -34.27 4.49
CA ASP A 32 -30.26 -34.20 4.76
C ASP A 32 -29.69 -35.58 5.11
N HIS A 33 -30.46 -36.37 5.85
CA HIS A 33 -30.07 -37.70 6.29
C HIS A 33 -29.99 -38.72 5.14
N ASP A 34 -30.81 -38.57 4.10
CA ASP A 34 -30.79 -39.43 2.92
C ASP A 34 -29.70 -39.01 1.92
N MET A 35 -29.45 -37.69 1.77
CA MET A 35 -28.33 -37.17 0.98
C MET A 35 -26.97 -37.62 1.55
N LEU A 36 -26.85 -37.68 2.88
CA LEU A 36 -25.65 -38.17 3.56
C LEU A 36 -25.45 -39.69 3.34
N LYS A 37 -26.52 -40.50 3.40
CA LYS A 37 -26.47 -41.95 3.12
C LYS A 37 -25.96 -42.23 1.70
N LYS A 38 -26.56 -41.58 0.69
CA LYS A 38 -26.16 -41.72 -0.73
C LYS A 38 -24.70 -41.34 -0.95
N SER A 39 -24.20 -40.33 -0.23
CA SER A 39 -22.79 -39.91 -0.29
C SER A 39 -21.84 -40.96 0.33
N ILE A 40 -22.21 -41.54 1.47
CA ILE A 40 -21.42 -42.59 2.16
C ILE A 40 -21.39 -43.89 1.34
N GLU A 41 -22.49 -44.27 0.71
CA GLU A 41 -22.59 -45.47 -0.13
C GLU A 41 -21.73 -45.35 -1.40
N LYS A 42 -21.72 -44.16 -2.01
CA LYS A 42 -20.85 -43.84 -3.15
C LYS A 42 -19.35 -43.86 -2.80
N LEU A 43 -18.98 -43.54 -1.55
CA LEU A 43 -17.61 -43.66 -1.05
C LEU A 43 -17.18 -45.10 -0.78
N LYS A 44 -18.07 -45.95 -0.23
CA LYS A 44 -17.79 -47.40 -0.07
C LYS A 44 -17.46 -48.06 -1.40
N HIS A 45 -18.26 -47.78 -2.43
CA HIS A 45 -18.10 -48.39 -3.75
C HIS A 45 -16.79 -47.99 -4.48
N LEU A 46 -16.15 -46.89 -4.05
CA LEU A 46 -14.83 -46.47 -4.52
C LEU A 46 -13.69 -47.25 -3.85
N ASN A 47 -13.87 -47.65 -2.59
CA ASN A 47 -12.83 -48.26 -1.76
C ASN A 47 -12.59 -49.74 -2.09
N GLU A 48 -13.61 -50.46 -2.56
CA GLU A 48 -13.51 -51.89 -2.93
C GLU A 48 -12.70 -52.12 -4.23
N ASN A 49 -12.57 -51.10 -5.09
CA ASN A 49 -11.80 -51.17 -6.33
C ASN A 49 -10.28 -50.94 -6.14
N ILE A 50 -9.80 -50.70 -4.91
CA ILE A 50 -8.39 -50.35 -4.64
C ILE A 50 -7.62 -51.54 -3.99
N SER A 51 -8.30 -52.60 -3.55
CA SER A 51 -7.68 -53.73 -2.84
C SER A 51 -7.43 -54.98 -3.71
N ARG A 52 -7.08 -54.81 -4.99
CA ARG A 52 -6.65 -55.89 -5.90
C ARG A 52 -5.54 -55.41 -6.84
N ASP A 53 -4.30 -55.50 -6.35
CA ASP A 53 -3.18 -56.20 -7.02
C ASP A 53 -1.95 -56.13 -6.11
N ALA A 54 -1.30 -57.28 -5.84
CA ALA A 54 -0.13 -57.40 -4.96
C ALA A 54 0.65 -58.70 -5.21
N GLY A 55 1.99 -58.62 -5.10
CA GLY A 55 2.95 -59.75 -5.23
C GLY A 55 3.29 -60.13 -6.67
N ASP A 56 4.48 -60.65 -7.02
CA ASP A 56 5.76 -60.88 -6.30
C ASP A 56 6.89 -60.82 -7.38
N GLY A 57 8.21 -60.78 -7.13
CA GLY A 57 9.02 -60.90 -5.90
C GLY A 57 10.52 -60.57 -6.16
N GLU A 58 11.43 -61.12 -5.33
CA GLU A 58 12.90 -60.85 -5.31
C GLU A 58 13.67 -61.51 -6.50
N SER A 59 14.97 -61.28 -6.83
CA SER A 59 16.18 -60.92 -6.05
C SER A 59 17.31 -60.29 -6.93
N ALA A 60 18.48 -60.00 -6.35
CA ALA A 60 19.75 -59.60 -7.01
C ALA A 60 20.96 -60.23 -6.25
N PRO A 61 22.26 -60.02 -6.60
CA PRO A 61 22.91 -59.34 -7.75
C PRO A 61 24.03 -60.19 -8.45
N ASP A 62 24.79 -59.62 -9.42
CA ASP A 62 26.29 -59.59 -9.47
C ASP A 62 26.89 -59.09 -10.82
N THR A 63 28.22 -58.84 -10.85
CA THR A 63 29.04 -58.30 -11.98
C THR A 63 30.51 -58.80 -11.86
N PRO A 64 31.47 -58.53 -12.79
CA PRO A 64 31.45 -58.19 -14.23
C PRO A 64 32.00 -59.43 -15.03
N PRO A 65 33.04 -59.50 -15.91
CA PRO A 65 33.80 -58.58 -16.79
C PRO A 65 33.79 -59.02 -18.31
N PRO A 66 34.62 -58.49 -19.25
CA PRO A 66 34.34 -58.55 -20.71
C PRO A 66 35.30 -59.35 -21.61
N GLU A 67 34.86 -59.66 -22.83
CA GLU A 67 35.64 -59.85 -24.08
C GLU A 67 34.66 -59.88 -25.29
N THR A 68 34.98 -59.78 -26.60
CA THR A 68 36.23 -59.61 -27.40
C THR A 68 35.91 -58.77 -28.68
N ALA A 69 36.87 -58.62 -29.61
CA ALA A 69 36.73 -58.18 -31.02
C ALA A 69 37.61 -59.11 -31.90
N PRO A 70 37.66 -59.06 -33.26
CA PRO A 70 37.17 -58.06 -34.22
C PRO A 70 36.15 -58.67 -35.25
N GLU A 71 36.19 -58.66 -36.61
CA GLU A 71 37.16 -58.24 -37.64
C GLU A 71 36.53 -57.79 -38.99
N SER A 72 36.90 -58.38 -40.13
CA SER A 72 36.83 -57.82 -41.48
C SER A 72 35.88 -58.52 -42.46
N ALA A 73 35.38 -57.80 -43.48
CA ALA A 73 35.59 -58.14 -44.91
C ALA A 73 34.99 -57.11 -45.90
N THR A 74 35.72 -56.84 -47.00
CA THR A 74 35.29 -56.15 -48.24
C THR A 74 36.28 -56.51 -49.37
N PRO A 75 36.01 -56.29 -50.68
CA PRO A 75 34.74 -56.06 -51.40
C PRO A 75 34.49 -57.22 -52.42
N PRO A 76 33.86 -57.05 -53.62
CA PRO A 76 34.44 -56.30 -54.73
C PRO A 76 33.48 -55.41 -55.57
N THR A 77 34.15 -54.56 -56.34
CA THR A 77 33.75 -53.59 -57.38
C THR A 77 32.69 -54.04 -58.41
N GLU A 78 31.79 -53.12 -58.80
CA GLU A 78 31.48 -52.87 -60.22
C GLU A 78 31.00 -51.43 -60.47
N SER A 79 31.02 -50.95 -61.72
CA SER A 79 30.48 -49.63 -62.12
C SER A 79 30.19 -49.59 -63.63
N PRO A 80 29.20 -48.80 -64.11
CA PRO A 80 29.59 -47.46 -64.61
C PRO A 80 28.52 -46.34 -64.59
N LYS A 81 29.01 -45.09 -64.53
CA LYS A 81 28.49 -43.87 -65.22
C LYS A 81 27.00 -43.47 -65.06
N ALA A 82 26.69 -42.52 -64.17
CA ALA A 82 25.58 -41.57 -64.37
C ALA A 82 25.76 -40.19 -63.68
N SER A 83 25.27 -39.14 -64.34
CA SER A 83 24.90 -37.82 -63.79
C SER A 83 25.99 -36.86 -63.21
N LYS A 84 26.57 -36.01 -64.08
CA LYS A 84 27.26 -34.74 -63.68
C LYS A 84 26.30 -33.66 -63.10
N LYS A 85 25.11 -34.03 -62.59
CA LYS A 85 24.12 -33.10 -61.99
C LYS A 85 24.19 -33.04 -60.46
N SER A 86 24.75 -34.05 -59.78
CA SER A 86 24.85 -34.09 -58.32
C SER A 86 25.79 -33.03 -57.75
N SER A 87 26.95 -32.80 -58.35
CA SER A 87 28.01 -31.96 -57.79
C SER A 87 27.65 -30.46 -57.66
N LYS A 88 26.82 -29.92 -58.56
CA LYS A 88 26.27 -28.55 -58.40
C LYS A 88 25.26 -28.48 -57.25
N LYS A 89 24.41 -29.50 -57.06
CA LYS A 89 23.48 -29.56 -55.92
C LYS A 89 24.24 -29.76 -54.59
N ALA A 90 25.30 -30.56 -54.58
CA ALA A 90 26.17 -30.75 -53.42
C ALA A 90 26.94 -29.46 -53.04
N LYS A 91 27.54 -28.74 -54.00
CA LYS A 91 28.19 -27.44 -53.71
C LYS A 91 27.20 -26.34 -53.32
N ALA A 92 25.97 -26.36 -53.85
CA ALA A 92 24.91 -25.46 -53.39
C ALA A 92 24.46 -25.79 -51.95
N ALA A 93 24.27 -27.07 -51.63
CA ALA A 93 23.91 -27.53 -50.28
C ALA A 93 25.02 -27.22 -49.27
N ALA A 94 26.30 -27.43 -49.60
CA ALA A 94 27.42 -27.06 -48.74
C ALA A 94 27.48 -25.54 -48.48
N LYS A 95 27.19 -24.71 -49.49
CA LYS A 95 27.16 -23.25 -49.33
C LYS A 95 25.90 -22.75 -48.60
N ALA A 96 24.79 -23.50 -48.65
CA ALA A 96 23.60 -23.25 -47.85
C ALA A 96 23.77 -23.69 -46.38
N ALA A 97 24.48 -24.79 -46.13
CA ALA A 97 24.84 -25.24 -44.78
C ALA A 97 25.77 -24.25 -44.06
N GLN A 98 26.63 -23.53 -44.80
CA GLN A 98 27.42 -22.40 -44.30
C GLN A 98 26.64 -21.07 -44.20
N ALA A 99 25.35 -21.04 -44.57
CA ALA A 99 24.47 -19.88 -44.44
C ALA A 99 23.38 -20.07 -43.37
N ALA A 100 23.36 -21.22 -42.68
CA ALA A 100 22.58 -21.39 -41.47
C ALA A 100 23.29 -20.67 -40.32
N SER A 101 22.62 -19.67 -39.73
CA SER A 101 23.01 -19.13 -38.43
C SER A 101 23.11 -20.28 -37.41
N PRO A 102 24.11 -20.29 -36.51
CA PRO A 102 24.13 -21.29 -35.45
C PRO A 102 22.85 -21.17 -34.60
N PRO A 103 22.35 -22.28 -34.02
CA PRO A 103 21.31 -22.21 -32.99
C PRO A 103 21.81 -21.33 -31.83
N ILE A 104 20.90 -20.74 -31.06
CA ILE A 104 21.22 -19.71 -30.05
C ILE A 104 22.26 -20.22 -29.05
N GLU A 105 23.52 -19.83 -29.22
CA GLU A 105 24.65 -20.25 -28.38
C GLU A 105 24.60 -19.54 -27.02
N LEU A 106 23.85 -20.11 -26.08
CA LEU A 106 23.67 -19.59 -24.72
C LEU A 106 24.95 -19.81 -23.87
N SER A 107 26.00 -19.05 -24.16
CA SER A 107 27.30 -19.12 -23.49
C SER A 107 27.27 -18.52 -22.06
N LEU A 108 26.82 -19.32 -21.10
CA LEU A 108 26.75 -18.95 -19.68
C LEU A 108 28.16 -18.79 -19.07
N ARG A 109 28.66 -17.56 -19.02
CA ARG A 109 29.90 -17.21 -18.30
C ARG A 109 29.59 -16.84 -16.85
N LEU A 110 29.80 -17.79 -15.93
CA LEU A 110 29.70 -17.56 -14.49
C LEU A 110 31.03 -17.05 -13.93
N ASP A 111 31.01 -15.90 -13.27
CA ASP A 111 32.12 -15.46 -12.42
C ASP A 111 32.04 -16.23 -11.09
N GLY A 112 33.04 -17.08 -10.82
CA GLY A 112 33.12 -17.89 -9.59
C GLY A 112 33.28 -17.06 -8.32
N MET A 113 33.83 -15.84 -8.40
CA MET A 113 33.90 -14.91 -7.27
C MET A 113 32.50 -14.32 -6.99
N SER A 114 31.79 -13.89 -8.03
CA SER A 114 30.39 -13.46 -7.92
C SER A 114 29.48 -14.58 -7.39
N LEU A 115 29.68 -15.82 -7.83
CA LEU A 115 28.90 -16.98 -7.39
C LEU A 115 29.20 -17.36 -5.92
N SER A 116 30.46 -17.40 -5.52
CA SER A 116 30.83 -17.71 -4.13
C SER A 116 30.35 -16.64 -3.15
N LEU A 117 30.45 -15.36 -3.51
CA LEU A 117 29.84 -14.25 -2.75
C LEU A 117 28.33 -14.41 -2.61
N PHE A 118 27.61 -14.79 -3.67
CA PHE A 118 26.18 -15.09 -3.60
C PHE A 118 25.88 -16.25 -2.64
N VAL A 119 26.59 -17.38 -2.74
CA VAL A 119 26.35 -18.56 -1.90
C VAL A 119 26.59 -18.25 -0.42
N VAL A 120 27.69 -17.59 -0.06
CA VAL A 120 27.98 -17.18 1.32
C VAL A 120 26.94 -16.17 1.83
N SER A 121 26.57 -15.21 0.99
CA SER A 121 25.53 -14.21 1.27
C SER A 121 24.15 -14.81 1.52
N PHE A 122 23.80 -15.86 0.77
CA PHE A 122 22.55 -16.60 0.90
C PHE A 122 22.54 -17.46 2.16
N LEU A 123 23.60 -18.24 2.41
CA LEU A 123 23.73 -19.09 3.60
C LEU A 123 23.63 -18.28 4.90
N THR A 124 24.29 -17.12 4.98
CA THR A 124 24.23 -16.22 6.16
C THR A 124 22.83 -15.64 6.39
N ARG A 125 22.04 -15.42 5.33
CA ARG A 125 20.68 -14.88 5.42
C ARG A 125 19.64 -15.95 5.77
N ILE A 126 19.66 -17.11 5.09
CA ILE A 126 18.67 -18.18 5.34
C ILE A 126 18.89 -18.94 6.65
N TRP A 127 20.09 -18.90 7.24
CA TRP A 127 20.39 -19.62 8.47
C TRP A 127 19.41 -19.23 9.58
N LYS A 128 18.62 -20.21 10.06
CA LYS A 128 17.55 -20.02 11.06
C LYS A 128 16.58 -18.87 10.72
N LEU A 129 16.11 -18.78 9.48
CA LEU A 129 15.21 -17.70 9.01
C LEU A 129 13.91 -17.59 9.83
N GLU A 130 13.36 -18.71 10.32
CA GLU A 130 12.19 -18.70 11.21
C GLU A 130 12.49 -18.25 12.64
N THR A 131 13.75 -18.03 13.03
CA THR A 131 14.12 -17.59 14.38
C THR A 131 14.38 -16.08 14.42
N PRO A 132 13.72 -15.31 15.31
CA PRO A 132 12.62 -15.70 16.20
C PRO A 132 11.29 -15.94 15.46
N ARG A 133 10.49 -16.92 15.92
CA ARG A 133 9.14 -17.20 15.38
C ARG A 133 8.07 -16.36 16.08
N GLY A 134 8.29 -15.05 16.09
CA GLY A 134 7.36 -14.04 16.55
C GLY A 134 7.56 -12.73 15.79
N ILE A 135 6.58 -11.84 15.86
CA ILE A 135 6.52 -10.61 15.06
C ILE A 135 7.66 -9.67 15.45
N VAL A 136 8.46 -9.27 14.47
CA VAL A 136 9.57 -8.30 14.60
C VAL A 136 9.06 -6.87 14.27
N PHE A 137 9.83 -5.86 14.65
CA PHE A 137 9.65 -4.46 14.23
C PHE A 137 9.46 -4.34 12.71
N ASP A 138 8.52 -3.50 12.27
CA ASP A 138 7.97 -3.34 10.91
C ASP A 138 7.39 -4.60 10.22
N GLU A 139 7.79 -5.80 10.63
CA GLU A 139 7.20 -7.08 10.23
C GLU A 139 5.70 -7.16 10.57
N LEU A 140 5.30 -6.47 11.65
CA LEU A 140 3.89 -6.21 12.02
C LEU A 140 3.12 -5.53 10.88
N HIS A 141 3.67 -4.46 10.30
CA HIS A 141 3.00 -3.65 9.27
C HIS A 141 3.00 -4.39 7.93
N TYR A 142 4.17 -4.82 7.45
CA TYR A 142 4.30 -5.48 6.16
C TYR A 142 3.62 -6.86 6.11
N GLY A 143 3.64 -7.62 7.22
CA GLY A 143 2.88 -8.86 7.35
C GLY A 143 1.37 -8.63 7.36
N LYS A 144 0.88 -7.59 8.07
CA LYS A 144 -0.54 -7.19 8.01
C LYS A 144 -0.97 -6.85 6.58
N TYR A 145 -0.17 -6.07 5.84
CA TYR A 145 -0.46 -5.76 4.44
C TYR A 145 -0.49 -7.01 3.54
N ALA A 146 0.42 -7.97 3.76
CA ALA A 146 0.38 -9.24 3.04
C ALA A 146 -0.92 -10.02 3.31
N GLY A 147 -1.41 -10.07 4.55
CA GLY A 147 -2.70 -10.67 4.88
C GLY A 147 -3.90 -9.95 4.24
N LEU A 148 -3.88 -8.61 4.22
CA LEU A 148 -4.94 -7.81 3.58
C LEU A 148 -4.98 -8.01 2.05
N TYR A 149 -3.84 -8.25 1.39
CA TYR A 149 -3.81 -8.71 -0.01
C TYR A 149 -4.51 -10.06 -0.21
N MET A 150 -4.31 -11.04 0.70
CA MET A 150 -4.99 -12.35 0.58
C MET A 150 -6.51 -12.22 0.74
N GLN A 151 -6.96 -11.29 1.59
CA GLN A 151 -8.38 -11.03 1.85
C GLN A 151 -9.07 -10.17 0.77
N ASN A 152 -8.32 -9.59 -0.17
CA ASN A 152 -8.75 -8.52 -1.11
C ASN A 152 -9.18 -7.21 -0.43
N THR A 153 -8.66 -6.93 0.77
CA THR A 153 -9.11 -5.87 1.67
C THR A 153 -8.26 -4.60 1.51
N PHE A 154 -8.88 -3.48 1.16
CA PHE A 154 -8.20 -2.21 0.93
C PHE A 154 -7.47 -1.66 2.16
N PHE A 155 -6.29 -1.10 1.92
CA PHE A 155 -5.52 -0.36 2.91
C PHE A 155 -4.79 0.80 2.27
N PHE A 156 -4.57 1.85 3.06
CA PHE A 156 -3.70 2.97 2.74
C PHE A 156 -2.37 2.82 3.50
N ASP A 157 -1.27 3.12 2.81
CA ASP A 157 0.11 3.16 3.29
C ASP A 157 0.84 4.20 2.43
N SER A 158 1.75 5.00 3.00
CA SER A 158 2.38 6.11 2.28
C SER A 158 3.49 5.67 1.32
N GLN A 159 3.88 4.40 1.32
CA GLN A 159 4.92 3.83 0.45
C GLN A 159 4.29 3.05 -0.72
N PRO A 160 4.88 3.09 -1.93
CA PRO A 160 4.46 2.27 -3.07
C PRO A 160 4.33 0.74 -2.79
N PRO A 161 3.52 0.00 -3.60
CA PRO A 161 3.06 -1.33 -3.23
C PRO A 161 3.98 -2.49 -3.62
N PHE A 162 4.98 -2.31 -4.50
CA PHE A 162 5.65 -3.43 -5.19
C PHE A 162 6.37 -4.39 -4.25
N GLY A 163 7.11 -3.88 -3.26
CA GLY A 163 7.76 -4.73 -2.26
C GLY A 163 6.73 -5.54 -1.43
N LYS A 164 5.60 -4.91 -1.09
CA LYS A 164 4.49 -5.56 -0.38
C LYS A 164 3.84 -6.64 -1.24
N GLN A 165 3.68 -6.40 -2.54
CA GLN A 165 3.16 -7.35 -3.52
C GLN A 165 4.08 -8.56 -3.71
N LEU A 166 5.40 -8.38 -3.73
CA LEU A 166 6.37 -9.48 -3.80
C LEU A 166 6.30 -10.40 -2.56
N VAL A 167 6.18 -9.83 -1.36
CA VAL A 167 5.95 -10.59 -0.12
C VAL A 167 4.59 -11.29 -0.12
N ALA A 168 3.53 -10.59 -0.51
CA ALA A 168 2.17 -11.16 -0.59
C ALA A 168 2.10 -12.31 -1.60
N LEU A 169 2.79 -12.22 -2.74
CA LEU A 169 2.90 -13.30 -3.73
C LEU A 169 3.58 -14.54 -3.14
N ALA A 170 4.66 -14.39 -2.37
CA ALA A 170 5.30 -15.52 -1.71
C ALA A 170 4.44 -16.12 -0.59
N ALA A 171 3.68 -15.30 0.14
CA ALA A 171 2.69 -15.77 1.11
C ALA A 171 1.56 -16.58 0.43
N TYR A 172 1.03 -16.09 -0.69
CA TYR A 172 0.02 -16.77 -1.51
C TYR A 172 0.50 -18.12 -2.04
N ILE A 173 1.71 -18.17 -2.62
CA ILE A 173 2.33 -19.41 -3.11
C ILE A 173 2.54 -20.43 -1.98
N ALA A 174 2.79 -19.95 -0.76
CA ALA A 174 2.91 -20.79 0.44
C ALA A 174 1.57 -21.09 1.15
N GLY A 175 0.43 -20.75 0.55
CA GLY A 175 -0.91 -21.12 1.05
C GLY A 175 -1.42 -20.25 2.21
N PHE A 176 -0.93 -19.02 2.39
CA PHE A 176 -1.44 -18.12 3.41
C PHE A 176 -2.85 -17.59 3.06
N ASP A 177 -3.78 -17.72 4.00
CA ASP A 177 -5.18 -17.26 3.89
C ASP A 177 -5.38 -15.79 4.31
N GLY A 178 -4.39 -15.20 4.99
CA GLY A 178 -4.50 -13.86 5.57
C GLY A 178 -5.27 -13.77 6.89
N SER A 179 -5.68 -14.88 7.52
CA SER A 179 -6.53 -14.83 8.73
C SER A 179 -5.81 -14.36 9.99
N PHE A 180 -4.48 -14.52 10.04
CA PHE A 180 -3.65 -14.18 11.21
C PHE A 180 -3.60 -12.66 11.47
N LYS A 181 -3.76 -12.28 12.75
CA LYS A 181 -3.75 -10.88 13.19
C LYS A 181 -2.39 -10.46 13.73
N PHE A 182 -1.79 -9.46 13.08
CA PHE A 182 -0.51 -8.88 13.45
C PHE A 182 -0.71 -7.80 14.52
N ASP A 183 -0.93 -8.22 15.77
CA ASP A 183 -1.38 -7.31 16.84
C ASP A 183 -0.25 -6.57 17.57
N ARG A 184 0.86 -7.24 17.91
CA ARG A 184 1.97 -6.65 18.70
C ARG A 184 3.33 -7.23 18.34
N ILE A 185 4.36 -6.39 18.31
CA ILE A 185 5.76 -6.85 18.25
C ILE A 185 6.03 -7.77 19.46
N GLY A 186 6.69 -8.90 19.21
CA GLY A 186 6.99 -9.91 20.22
C GLY A 186 5.98 -11.05 20.32
N SER A 187 4.76 -10.93 19.79
CA SER A 187 3.80 -12.05 19.81
C SER A 187 4.28 -13.22 18.92
N PRO A 188 4.03 -14.48 19.30
CA PRO A 188 4.38 -15.64 18.47
C PRO A 188 3.59 -15.64 17.16
N TYR A 189 4.13 -16.30 16.13
CA TYR A 189 3.39 -16.63 14.91
C TYR A 189 2.67 -17.97 15.06
N ASP A 190 1.41 -18.02 14.65
CA ASP A 190 0.64 -19.27 14.58
C ASP A 190 1.32 -20.29 13.64
N PRO A 191 1.06 -21.60 13.82
CA PRO A 191 1.62 -22.65 12.96
C PRO A 191 1.28 -22.46 11.47
N ILE A 192 0.09 -21.89 11.19
CA ILE A 192 -0.47 -21.68 9.84
C ILE A 192 0.31 -20.62 9.05
N VAL A 193 0.96 -19.66 9.71
CA VAL A 193 1.67 -18.57 9.02
C VAL A 193 2.97 -19.08 8.37
N PRO A 194 3.16 -18.94 7.05
CA PRO A 194 4.37 -19.38 6.37
C PRO A 194 5.49 -18.34 6.50
N VAL A 195 5.94 -18.12 7.74
CA VAL A 195 6.96 -17.10 8.11
C VAL A 195 8.24 -17.24 7.29
N SER A 196 8.70 -18.47 7.03
CA SER A 196 9.85 -18.78 6.19
C SER A 196 9.67 -18.31 4.75
N ALA A 197 8.50 -18.53 4.13
CA ALA A 197 8.22 -18.08 2.77
C ALA A 197 8.09 -16.55 2.65
N MET A 198 7.53 -15.88 3.65
CA MET A 198 7.48 -14.41 3.67
C MET A 198 8.87 -13.79 3.84
N ARG A 199 9.70 -14.35 4.73
CA ARG A 199 11.07 -13.87 4.99
C ARG A 199 12.08 -14.22 3.89
N ILE A 200 11.84 -15.26 3.08
CA ILE A 200 12.82 -15.66 2.04
C ILE A 200 12.92 -14.64 0.90
N VAL A 201 11.88 -13.84 0.66
CA VAL A 201 11.88 -12.80 -0.38
C VAL A 201 12.93 -11.71 -0.12
N PRO A 202 12.91 -10.96 1.00
CA PRO A 202 13.96 -10.00 1.32
C PRO A 202 15.32 -10.68 1.56
N ALA A 203 15.35 -11.92 2.05
CA ALA A 203 16.59 -12.68 2.19
C ALA A 203 17.25 -12.95 0.83
N PHE A 204 16.48 -13.34 -0.18
CA PHE A 204 16.94 -13.59 -1.54
C PHE A 204 17.43 -12.30 -2.23
N PHE A 205 16.66 -11.21 -2.16
CA PHE A 205 17.10 -9.93 -2.75
C PHE A 205 18.32 -9.34 -2.03
N GLY A 206 18.34 -9.37 -0.70
CA GLY A 206 19.53 -9.03 0.09
C GLY A 206 20.73 -9.95 -0.17
N SER A 207 20.49 -11.18 -0.63
CA SER A 207 21.56 -12.09 -1.05
C SER A 207 22.16 -11.68 -2.39
N LEU A 208 21.31 -11.34 -3.38
CA LEU A 208 21.68 -10.83 -4.71
C LEU A 208 22.34 -9.45 -4.68
N LEU A 209 22.10 -8.64 -3.65
CA LEU A 209 22.77 -7.35 -3.45
C LEU A 209 24.30 -7.50 -3.34
N MET A 210 24.80 -8.56 -2.68
CA MET A 210 26.25 -8.73 -2.45
C MET A 210 27.08 -8.98 -3.72
N PRO A 211 26.73 -9.92 -4.64
CA PRO A 211 27.40 -10.01 -5.93
C PRO A 211 27.18 -8.76 -6.80
N THR A 212 26.04 -8.07 -6.64
CA THR A 212 25.79 -6.81 -7.36
C THR A 212 26.79 -5.73 -6.92
N VAL A 213 27.06 -5.57 -5.62
CA VAL A 213 28.09 -4.66 -5.08
C VAL A 213 29.48 -5.00 -5.62
N TYR A 214 29.88 -6.28 -5.60
CA TYR A 214 31.15 -6.73 -6.18
C TYR A 214 31.28 -6.32 -7.66
N ASN A 215 30.25 -6.58 -8.47
CA ASN A 215 30.23 -6.21 -9.89
C ASN A 215 30.26 -4.69 -10.09
N VAL A 216 29.59 -3.90 -9.24
CA VAL A 216 29.65 -2.41 -9.31
C VAL A 216 31.08 -1.92 -9.10
N MET A 217 31.81 -2.46 -8.12
CA MET A 217 33.21 -2.07 -7.89
C MET A 217 34.12 -2.40 -9.08
N VAL A 218 33.92 -3.55 -9.73
CA VAL A 218 34.66 -3.95 -10.94
C VAL A 218 34.32 -3.04 -12.14
N GLU A 219 33.05 -2.71 -12.36
CA GLU A 219 32.63 -1.80 -13.45
C GLU A 219 33.01 -0.31 -13.20
N LEU A 220 33.37 0.04 -11.97
CA LEU A 220 34.02 1.30 -11.60
C LEU A 220 35.55 1.30 -11.86
N GLY A 221 36.13 0.15 -12.23
CA GLY A 221 37.55 0.00 -12.53
C GLY A 221 38.44 -0.40 -11.34
N LEU A 222 37.86 -0.82 -10.22
CA LEU A 222 38.61 -1.37 -9.09
C LEU A 222 38.99 -2.84 -9.34
N SER A 223 40.01 -3.34 -8.64
CA SER A 223 40.43 -4.73 -8.76
C SER A 223 39.37 -5.70 -8.21
N HIS A 224 39.33 -6.92 -8.75
CA HIS A 224 38.43 -7.99 -8.27
C HIS A 224 38.55 -8.21 -6.75
N TYR A 225 39.78 -8.14 -6.20
CA TYR A 225 40.03 -8.25 -4.76
C TYR A 225 39.42 -7.09 -3.96
N ALA A 226 39.45 -5.85 -4.46
CA ALA A 226 38.82 -4.71 -3.82
C ALA A 226 37.28 -4.81 -3.87
N GLY A 227 36.72 -5.26 -4.99
CA GLY A 227 35.29 -5.56 -5.09
C GLY A 227 34.84 -6.70 -4.17
N ALA A 228 35.67 -7.74 -4.03
CA ALA A 228 35.40 -8.86 -3.12
C ALA A 228 35.45 -8.42 -1.65
N LEU A 229 36.41 -7.56 -1.29
CA LEU A 229 36.48 -6.96 0.05
C LEU A 229 35.25 -6.10 0.36
N ALA A 230 34.78 -5.28 -0.59
CA ALA A 230 33.56 -4.49 -0.42
C ALA A 230 32.32 -5.38 -0.20
N ALA A 231 32.14 -6.42 -1.01
CA ALA A 231 31.05 -7.37 -0.83
C ALA A 231 31.17 -8.18 0.47
N PHE A 232 32.38 -8.60 0.87
CA PHE A 232 32.65 -9.26 2.15
C PHE A 232 32.25 -8.38 3.34
N LEU A 233 32.63 -7.10 3.34
CA LEU A 233 32.29 -6.15 4.40
C LEU A 233 30.76 -5.94 4.52
N MET A 234 30.01 -6.00 3.42
CA MET A 234 28.54 -5.91 3.42
C MET A 234 27.83 -7.25 3.70
N ILE A 235 28.46 -8.40 3.43
CA ILE A 235 27.98 -9.72 3.89
C ILE A 235 28.00 -9.78 5.41
N PHE A 236 29.06 -9.27 6.04
CA PHE A 236 29.27 -9.25 7.49
C PHE A 236 28.90 -7.91 8.16
N ASP A 237 28.05 -7.10 7.53
CA ASP A 237 27.40 -5.98 8.19
C ASP A 237 26.07 -6.40 8.86
N ASN A 238 25.97 -6.12 10.15
CA ASN A 238 24.83 -6.54 10.98
C ASN A 238 23.52 -5.81 10.64
N ALA A 239 23.58 -4.55 10.19
CA ALA A 239 22.41 -3.78 9.82
C ALA A 239 21.82 -4.26 8.49
N ILE A 240 22.66 -4.48 7.48
CA ILE A 240 22.24 -5.05 6.19
C ILE A 240 21.71 -6.49 6.39
N LEU A 241 22.36 -7.29 7.24
CA LEU A 241 21.91 -8.64 7.57
C LEU A 241 20.53 -8.64 8.27
N ALA A 242 20.30 -7.75 9.24
CA ALA A 242 18.99 -7.62 9.90
C ALA A 242 17.90 -7.17 8.91
N GLN A 243 18.15 -6.11 8.14
CA GLN A 243 17.22 -5.53 7.16
C GLN A 243 16.84 -6.46 6.01
N SER A 244 17.62 -7.53 5.77
CA SER A 244 17.33 -8.53 4.75
C SER A 244 16.80 -9.87 5.29
N ARG A 245 16.63 -10.07 6.61
CA ARG A 245 16.15 -11.37 7.15
C ARG A 245 14.71 -11.40 7.65
N PHE A 246 14.10 -10.24 7.88
CA PHE A 246 12.69 -10.13 8.31
C PHE A 246 11.82 -9.63 7.15
N ILE A 247 10.49 -9.63 7.30
CA ILE A 247 9.57 -9.16 6.24
C ILE A 247 9.65 -7.62 6.12
N LEU A 248 10.73 -7.13 5.51
CA LEU A 248 11.12 -5.73 5.41
C LEU A 248 11.44 -5.37 3.96
N MET A 249 11.17 -4.12 3.57
CA MET A 249 11.28 -3.68 2.18
C MET A 249 12.70 -3.23 1.79
N GLU A 250 13.55 -2.95 2.77
CA GLU A 250 14.87 -2.35 2.56
C GLU A 250 15.84 -3.25 1.78
N GLY A 251 15.90 -4.55 2.08
CA GLY A 251 16.72 -5.50 1.31
C GLY A 251 16.32 -5.61 -0.17
N ILE A 252 15.04 -5.37 -0.47
CA ILE A 252 14.48 -5.37 -1.84
C ILE A 252 14.81 -4.03 -2.53
N LEU A 253 14.61 -2.91 -1.84
CA LEU A 253 14.94 -1.55 -2.29
C LEU A 253 16.43 -1.41 -2.64
N MET A 254 17.32 -1.83 -1.73
CA MET A 254 18.77 -1.75 -1.93
C MET A 254 19.24 -2.58 -3.13
N PHE A 255 18.68 -3.78 -3.33
CA PHE A 255 18.98 -4.60 -4.50
C PHE A 255 18.60 -3.89 -5.81
N PHE A 256 17.35 -3.44 -5.95
CA PHE A 256 16.90 -2.79 -7.18
C PHE A 256 17.63 -1.47 -7.46
N GLY A 257 17.95 -0.68 -6.42
CA GLY A 257 18.80 0.50 -6.57
C GLY A 257 20.20 0.17 -7.11
N MET A 258 20.90 -0.76 -6.48
CA MET A 258 22.28 -1.11 -6.86
C MET A 258 22.37 -1.88 -8.18
N PHE A 259 21.41 -2.74 -8.49
CA PHE A 259 21.36 -3.46 -9.77
C PHE A 259 21.04 -2.51 -10.94
N GLY A 260 20.16 -1.53 -10.73
CA GLY A 260 19.92 -0.46 -11.69
C GLY A 260 21.18 0.36 -11.99
N LEU A 261 21.94 0.74 -10.96
CA LEU A 261 23.24 1.42 -11.14
C LEU A 261 24.27 0.53 -11.85
N LEU A 262 24.33 -0.76 -11.53
CA LEU A 262 25.21 -1.72 -12.23
C LEU A 262 24.90 -1.79 -13.73
N CYS A 263 23.61 -1.86 -14.10
CA CYS A 263 23.17 -1.86 -15.49
C CYS A 263 23.56 -0.55 -16.21
N ILE A 264 23.48 0.61 -15.55
CA ILE A 264 23.94 1.90 -16.11
C ILE A 264 25.47 1.94 -16.29
N LEU A 265 26.25 1.39 -15.36
CA LEU A 265 27.71 1.31 -15.50
C LEU A 265 28.12 0.38 -16.66
N LYS A 266 27.50 -0.79 -16.79
CA LYS A 266 27.68 -1.70 -17.94
C LYS A 266 27.25 -1.04 -19.26
N PHE A 267 26.14 -0.31 -19.26
CA PHE A 267 25.68 0.47 -20.42
C PHE A 267 26.71 1.51 -20.87
N ARG A 268 27.29 2.28 -19.94
CA ARG A 268 28.36 3.25 -20.23
C ARG A 268 29.59 2.56 -20.84
N ASN A 269 29.97 1.40 -20.31
CA ASN A 269 31.12 0.64 -20.81
C ASN A 269 30.87 0.04 -22.21
N LEU A 270 29.61 0.00 -22.68
CA LEU A 270 29.21 -0.32 -24.07
C LEU A 270 29.15 0.90 -25.02
N TYR A 271 29.68 2.07 -24.65
CA TYR A 271 29.71 3.29 -25.49
C TYR A 271 30.14 3.04 -26.95
N LYS A 272 31.14 2.19 -27.16
CA LYS A 272 31.70 1.86 -28.49
C LYS A 272 30.82 0.94 -29.34
N GLN A 273 29.72 0.40 -28.80
CA GLN A 273 28.81 -0.53 -29.47
C GLN A 273 27.33 -0.08 -29.31
N PRO A 274 26.99 1.14 -29.75
CA PRO A 274 25.65 1.71 -29.57
C PRO A 274 24.59 0.93 -30.36
N TYR A 275 23.36 0.93 -29.86
CA TYR A 275 22.18 0.26 -30.47
C TYR A 275 22.30 -1.26 -30.65
N THR A 276 23.30 -1.91 -30.04
CA THR A 276 23.40 -3.37 -29.97
C THR A 276 22.40 -3.96 -28.95
N LEU A 277 22.08 -5.25 -29.06
CA LEU A 277 21.17 -5.91 -28.11
C LEU A 277 21.65 -5.79 -26.64
N PRO A 278 22.93 -6.01 -26.29
CA PRO A 278 23.41 -5.80 -24.92
C PRO A 278 23.27 -4.35 -24.43
N TRP A 279 23.45 -3.38 -25.33
CA TRP A 279 23.30 -1.95 -25.04
C TRP A 279 21.84 -1.63 -24.65
N PHE A 280 20.87 -2.10 -25.43
CA PHE A 280 19.45 -1.97 -25.11
C PHE A 280 19.06 -2.73 -23.84
N VAL A 281 19.53 -3.96 -23.66
CA VAL A 281 19.25 -4.78 -22.46
C VAL A 281 19.77 -4.08 -21.20
N CYS A 282 20.99 -3.53 -21.21
CA CYS A 282 21.52 -2.79 -20.07
C CYS A 282 20.72 -1.50 -19.79
N LEU A 283 20.31 -0.75 -20.82
CA LEU A 283 19.51 0.47 -20.65
C LEU A 283 18.12 0.16 -20.07
N ILE A 284 17.44 -0.85 -20.62
CA ILE A 284 16.08 -1.24 -20.20
C ILE A 284 16.09 -1.87 -18.81
N LEU A 285 17.04 -2.77 -18.49
CA LEU A 285 17.17 -3.32 -17.15
C LEU A 285 17.57 -2.25 -16.12
N GLY A 286 18.41 -1.29 -16.49
CA GLY A 286 18.74 -0.13 -15.65
C GLY A 286 17.52 0.70 -15.30
N ALA A 287 16.74 1.10 -16.32
CA ALA A 287 15.48 1.83 -16.15
C ALA A 287 14.45 1.02 -15.34
N ALA A 288 14.26 -0.25 -15.66
CA ALA A 288 13.31 -1.13 -14.98
C ALA A 288 13.67 -1.35 -13.51
N SER A 289 14.95 -1.53 -13.19
CA SER A 289 15.41 -1.76 -11.82
C SER A 289 15.34 -0.50 -10.97
N LEU A 290 15.75 0.67 -11.48
CA LEU A 290 15.58 1.94 -10.75
C LEU A 290 14.09 2.34 -10.61
N GLY A 291 13.27 2.05 -11.62
CA GLY A 291 11.81 2.18 -11.52
C GLY A 291 11.22 1.27 -10.45
N ALA A 292 11.62 0.00 -10.42
CA ALA A 292 11.22 -0.95 -9.39
C ALA A 292 11.64 -0.50 -7.98
N ALA A 293 12.83 0.10 -7.81
CA ALA A 293 13.25 0.67 -6.53
C ALA A 293 12.27 1.75 -6.01
N VAL A 294 11.85 2.69 -6.87
CA VAL A 294 10.80 3.68 -6.54
C VAL A 294 9.46 3.01 -6.22
N CYS A 295 9.12 1.92 -6.93
CA CYS A 295 7.89 1.15 -6.69
C CYS A 295 7.93 0.33 -5.38
N VAL A 296 9.10 0.12 -4.77
CA VAL A 296 9.26 -0.48 -3.43
C VAL A 296 9.09 0.58 -2.34
N ARG A 297 9.80 1.71 -2.43
CA ARG A 297 9.65 2.90 -1.55
C ARG A 297 10.04 4.16 -2.30
N TYR A 298 9.43 5.30 -1.98
CA TYR A 298 9.77 6.59 -2.61
C TYR A 298 11.24 6.99 -2.45
N PHE A 299 11.93 6.54 -1.40
CA PHE A 299 13.38 6.73 -1.23
C PHE A 299 14.23 6.19 -2.40
N GLY A 300 13.71 5.25 -3.20
CA GLY A 300 14.34 4.81 -4.45
C GLY A 300 14.57 5.95 -5.45
N ILE A 301 13.84 7.07 -5.34
CA ILE A 301 13.98 8.23 -6.24
C ILE A 301 15.39 8.83 -6.20
N PHE A 302 16.09 8.77 -5.08
CA PHE A 302 17.48 9.24 -4.98
C PHE A 302 18.44 8.36 -5.80
N THR A 303 18.21 7.04 -5.85
CA THR A 303 18.98 6.14 -6.73
C THR A 303 18.62 6.32 -8.20
N LEU A 304 17.35 6.62 -8.51
CA LEU A 304 16.91 6.98 -9.86
C LEU A 304 17.57 8.29 -10.34
N PHE A 305 17.57 9.34 -9.52
CA PHE A 305 18.25 10.61 -9.81
C PHE A 305 19.76 10.43 -9.98
N LEU A 306 20.42 9.58 -9.17
CA LEU A 306 21.83 9.24 -9.37
C LEU A 306 22.07 8.56 -10.73
N GLY A 307 21.21 7.59 -11.09
CA GLY A 307 21.27 6.92 -12.40
C GLY A 307 21.08 7.88 -13.58
N VAL A 308 20.08 8.77 -13.49
CA VAL A 308 19.84 9.83 -14.48
C VAL A 308 21.02 10.81 -14.55
N GLY A 309 21.62 11.18 -13.41
CA GLY A 309 22.82 12.04 -13.36
C GLY A 309 24.04 11.40 -14.02
N ILE A 310 24.25 10.09 -13.85
CA ILE A 310 25.31 9.33 -14.55
C ILE A 310 25.05 9.33 -16.06
N LEU A 311 23.81 9.10 -16.50
CA LEU A 311 23.43 9.13 -17.93
C LEU A 311 23.52 10.54 -18.55
N ALA A 312 23.21 11.59 -17.78
CA ALA A 312 23.37 12.97 -18.20
C ALA A 312 24.85 13.33 -18.37
N LYS A 313 25.72 12.88 -17.46
CA LYS A 313 27.18 13.03 -17.58
C LYS A 313 27.75 12.27 -18.78
N ASP A 314 27.30 11.03 -19.00
CA ASP A 314 27.67 10.19 -20.16
C ASP A 314 27.25 10.83 -21.49
N PHE A 315 26.03 11.40 -21.55
CA PHE A 315 25.59 12.20 -22.70
C PHE A 315 26.42 13.48 -22.86
N TRP A 316 26.71 14.23 -21.79
CA TRP A 316 27.54 15.43 -21.84
C TRP A 316 28.95 15.15 -22.39
N THR A 317 29.58 14.04 -21.99
CA THR A 317 30.86 13.60 -22.59
C THR A 317 30.73 13.22 -24.06
N MET A 318 29.57 12.70 -24.50
CA MET A 318 29.28 12.42 -25.91
C MET A 318 29.08 13.69 -26.76
N VAL A 319 28.61 14.80 -26.18
CA VAL A 319 28.51 16.11 -26.86
C VAL A 319 29.90 16.64 -27.26
N GLY A 320 30.94 16.33 -26.48
CA GLY A 320 32.33 16.70 -26.79
C GLY A 320 33.00 15.85 -27.87
N ASP A 321 32.44 14.69 -28.23
CA ASP A 321 33.05 13.76 -29.18
C ASP A 321 32.73 14.15 -30.64
N ARG A 322 33.69 14.83 -31.29
CA ARG A 322 33.61 15.24 -32.70
C ARG A 322 33.49 14.10 -33.71
N THR A 323 33.59 12.83 -33.30
CA THR A 323 33.32 11.67 -34.17
C THR A 323 31.84 11.29 -34.24
N VAL A 324 31.01 11.80 -33.31
CA VAL A 324 29.56 11.60 -33.26
C VAL A 324 28.87 12.72 -34.04
N THR A 325 27.94 12.37 -34.94
CA THR A 325 27.16 13.37 -35.68
C THR A 325 25.89 13.77 -34.91
N ASP A 326 25.43 15.01 -35.08
CA ASP A 326 24.27 15.57 -34.38
C ASP A 326 23.02 14.68 -34.44
N ARG A 327 22.79 14.00 -35.58
CA ARG A 327 21.68 13.04 -35.75
C ARG A 327 21.82 11.80 -34.85
N LYS A 328 23.05 11.28 -34.67
CA LYS A 328 23.33 10.19 -33.72
C LYS A 328 23.20 10.67 -32.27
N LEU A 329 23.68 11.88 -31.98
CA LEU A 329 23.60 12.52 -30.66
C LEU A 329 22.12 12.72 -30.25
N ALA A 330 21.29 13.27 -31.14
CA ALA A 330 19.85 13.39 -30.94
C ALA A 330 19.15 12.03 -30.78
N GLY A 331 19.52 11.02 -31.58
CA GLY A 331 19.03 9.65 -31.43
C GLY A 331 19.39 9.02 -30.08
N HIS A 332 20.60 9.29 -29.57
CA HIS A 332 21.06 8.85 -28.26
C HIS A 332 20.30 9.53 -27.12
N LEU A 333 20.05 10.84 -27.22
CA LEU A 333 19.25 11.58 -26.26
C LEU A 333 17.81 11.04 -26.23
N LEU A 334 17.16 10.95 -27.40
CA LEU A 334 15.79 10.47 -27.53
C LEU A 334 15.63 9.04 -27.00
N THR A 335 16.56 8.15 -27.30
CA THR A 335 16.51 6.75 -26.83
C THR A 335 16.69 6.66 -25.31
N ARG A 336 17.66 7.39 -24.73
CA ARG A 336 17.87 7.44 -23.27
C ARG A 336 16.62 8.00 -22.57
N VAL A 337 16.12 9.15 -23.01
CA VAL A 337 14.93 9.81 -22.43
C VAL A 337 13.68 8.94 -22.56
N LEU A 338 13.41 8.36 -23.73
CA LEU A 338 12.22 7.54 -23.94
C LEU A 338 12.23 6.29 -23.05
N VAL A 339 13.37 5.59 -22.92
CA VAL A 339 13.46 4.40 -22.07
C VAL A 339 13.38 4.75 -20.59
N PHE A 340 14.06 5.82 -20.13
CA PHE A 340 14.02 6.23 -18.72
C PHE A 340 12.74 6.95 -18.30
N LEU A 341 11.91 7.40 -19.25
CA LEU A 341 10.56 7.89 -18.97
C LEU A 341 9.53 6.75 -19.01
N THR A 342 9.48 5.98 -20.11
CA THR A 342 8.39 5.02 -20.33
C THR A 342 8.50 3.79 -19.42
N ILE A 343 9.69 3.18 -19.26
CA ILE A 343 9.82 1.94 -18.49
C ILE A 343 9.50 2.13 -16.99
N PRO A 344 10.04 3.14 -16.27
CA PRO A 344 9.67 3.37 -14.88
C PRO A 344 8.19 3.75 -14.71
N LEU A 345 7.64 4.56 -15.60
CA LEU A 345 6.24 4.98 -15.55
C LEU A 345 5.26 3.81 -15.77
N THR A 346 5.55 2.92 -16.74
CA THR A 346 4.74 1.72 -16.99
C THR A 346 4.82 0.72 -15.82
N LEU A 347 5.98 0.57 -15.18
CA LEU A 347 6.12 -0.24 -13.96
C LEU A 347 5.35 0.37 -12.80
N TYR A 348 5.43 1.68 -12.59
CA TYR A 348 4.72 2.39 -11.54
C TYR A 348 3.20 2.23 -11.68
N ILE A 349 2.65 2.55 -12.86
CA ILE A 349 1.22 2.43 -13.15
C ILE A 349 0.76 0.97 -13.03
N SER A 350 1.54 -0.02 -13.50
CA SER A 350 1.14 -1.43 -13.41
C SER A 350 1.15 -1.97 -11.97
N CYS A 351 2.10 -1.57 -11.12
CA CYS A 351 2.10 -1.92 -9.69
C CYS A 351 0.84 -1.40 -8.97
N PHE A 352 0.46 -0.13 -9.22
CA PHE A 352 -0.76 0.44 -8.66
C PHE A 352 -2.06 -0.11 -9.29
N TYR A 353 -2.04 -0.49 -10.58
CA TYR A 353 -3.15 -1.19 -11.22
C TYR A 353 -3.41 -2.55 -10.56
N VAL A 354 -2.35 -3.35 -10.31
CA VAL A 354 -2.46 -4.62 -9.58
C VAL A 354 -2.92 -4.41 -8.14
N HIS A 355 -2.46 -3.36 -7.45
CA HIS A 355 -2.91 -3.02 -6.10
C HIS A 355 -4.41 -2.67 -6.07
N LEU A 356 -4.87 -1.74 -6.91
CA LEU A 356 -6.27 -1.27 -6.94
C LEU A 356 -7.26 -2.27 -7.56
N SER A 357 -6.80 -3.26 -8.32
CA SER A 357 -7.65 -4.34 -8.84
C SER A 357 -7.76 -5.53 -7.89
N LEU A 358 -6.71 -5.86 -7.13
CA LEU A 358 -6.74 -6.91 -6.10
C LEU A 358 -7.46 -6.48 -4.81
N LEU A 359 -7.42 -5.19 -4.46
CA LEU A 359 -8.00 -4.66 -3.23
C LEU A 359 -9.37 -3.99 -3.46
N TYR A 360 -10.38 -4.81 -3.77
CA TYR A 360 -11.73 -4.34 -4.10
C TYR A 360 -12.71 -4.30 -2.90
N LYS A 361 -12.35 -4.86 -1.73
CA LYS A 361 -13.17 -4.81 -0.51
C LYS A 361 -12.75 -3.66 0.40
N ALA A 362 -13.69 -3.14 1.18
CA ALA A 362 -13.43 -2.13 2.20
C ALA A 362 -12.57 -2.70 3.34
N GLY A 363 -11.84 -1.82 4.03
CA GLY A 363 -10.81 -2.23 4.99
C GLY A 363 -10.37 -1.10 5.93
N PRO A 364 -9.45 -1.36 6.87
CA PRO A 364 -9.28 -0.57 8.10
C PRO A 364 -8.82 0.88 7.90
N ASN A 365 -8.38 1.24 6.70
CA ASN A 365 -7.86 2.56 6.35
C ASN A 365 -8.65 3.19 5.17
N ASP A 366 -9.82 2.64 4.81
CA ASP A 366 -10.66 3.18 3.73
C ASP A 366 -11.24 4.55 4.07
N ASN A 367 -11.43 4.84 5.36
CA ASN A 367 -11.84 6.13 5.90
C ASN A 367 -10.99 7.30 5.36
N ILE A 368 -9.68 7.11 5.15
CA ILE A 368 -8.77 8.12 4.57
C ILE A 368 -9.15 8.50 3.13
N MET A 369 -9.80 7.61 2.37
CA MET A 369 -10.27 7.85 1.00
C MET A 369 -11.60 8.62 0.99
N THR A 370 -12.00 9.20 -0.15
CA THR A 370 -13.27 9.95 -0.27
C THR A 370 -14.48 9.03 -0.12
N SER A 371 -15.63 9.64 0.18
CA SER A 371 -16.96 9.00 0.17
C SER A 371 -17.22 8.24 -1.15
N ALA A 372 -16.82 8.82 -2.29
CA ALA A 372 -16.95 8.20 -3.60
C ALA A 372 -16.02 6.99 -3.80
N PHE A 373 -14.79 7.05 -3.26
CA PHE A 373 -13.85 5.93 -3.27
C PHE A 373 -14.33 4.79 -2.38
N GLN A 374 -14.79 5.08 -1.16
CA GLN A 374 -15.35 4.08 -0.25
C GLN A 374 -16.62 3.43 -0.81
N ALA A 375 -17.48 4.20 -1.50
CA ALA A 375 -18.63 3.67 -2.24
C ALA A 375 -18.26 2.78 -3.45
N SER A 376 -16.96 2.72 -3.82
CA SER A 376 -16.42 1.86 -4.87
C SER A 376 -15.67 0.62 -4.33
N LEU A 377 -15.82 0.33 -3.03
CA LEU A 377 -15.27 -0.83 -2.33
C LEU A 377 -16.39 -1.70 -1.75
N GLU A 378 -16.28 -3.02 -1.92
CA GLU A 378 -17.28 -4.00 -1.47
C GLU A 378 -17.31 -4.16 0.06
N GLY A 379 -18.50 -4.26 0.64
CA GLY A 379 -18.71 -4.57 2.07
C GLY A 379 -18.48 -3.41 3.05
N GLY A 380 -18.02 -2.24 2.59
CA GLY A 380 -17.91 -1.02 3.39
C GLY A 380 -19.01 -0.01 3.07
N LEU A 381 -18.66 1.27 3.01
CA LEU A 381 -19.60 2.38 2.81
C LEU A 381 -20.56 2.18 1.62
N ALA A 382 -20.10 1.53 0.53
CA ALA A 382 -20.94 1.17 -0.61
C ALA A 382 -22.22 0.45 -0.19
N SER A 383 -22.14 -0.48 0.77
CA SER A 383 -23.27 -1.31 1.17
C SER A 383 -24.30 -0.57 2.02
N ILE A 384 -23.97 0.59 2.59
CA ILE A 384 -24.94 1.47 3.27
C ILE A 384 -25.68 2.35 2.23
N ILE A 385 -25.04 2.57 1.08
CA ILE A 385 -25.36 3.63 0.13
C ILE A 385 -26.09 3.15 -1.13
N SER A 386 -25.97 1.88 -1.54
CA SER A 386 -26.42 1.39 -2.87
C SER A 386 -27.86 1.76 -3.26
N ASN A 387 -28.80 1.82 -2.31
CA ASN A 387 -30.21 2.12 -2.58
C ASN A 387 -30.66 3.52 -2.12
N GLN A 388 -29.72 4.42 -1.80
CA GLN A 388 -30.09 5.78 -1.39
C GLN A 388 -30.58 6.62 -2.59
N PRO A 389 -31.49 7.59 -2.39
CA PRO A 389 -31.95 8.42 -3.50
C PRO A 389 -30.79 9.31 -3.99
N VAL A 390 -30.66 9.49 -5.30
CA VAL A 390 -29.54 10.28 -5.85
C VAL A 390 -29.75 11.78 -5.61
N LYS A 391 -30.91 12.34 -5.97
CA LYS A 391 -31.17 13.79 -5.89
C LYS A 391 -31.65 14.19 -4.50
N ILE A 392 -31.07 15.26 -3.94
CA ILE A 392 -31.49 15.84 -2.66
C ILE A 392 -32.73 16.72 -2.90
N LEU A 393 -33.75 16.53 -2.06
CA LEU A 393 -35.01 17.27 -2.06
C LEU A 393 -35.14 18.09 -0.76
N HIS A 394 -36.13 18.99 -0.69
CA HIS A 394 -36.62 19.42 0.62
C HIS A 394 -37.29 18.22 1.33
N GLY A 395 -37.09 18.08 2.64
CA GLY A 395 -37.49 16.92 3.44
C GLY A 395 -36.48 15.76 3.43
N SER A 396 -35.41 15.85 2.64
CA SER A 396 -34.30 14.89 2.67
C SER A 396 -33.53 14.95 3.98
N GLN A 397 -33.25 13.79 4.59
CA GLN A 397 -32.28 13.65 5.68
C GLN A 397 -30.95 13.21 5.10
N ILE A 398 -29.87 13.90 5.46
CA ILE A 398 -28.52 13.72 4.91
C ILE A 398 -27.48 13.67 6.03
N THR A 399 -26.37 12.96 5.80
CA THR A 399 -25.14 13.16 6.57
C THR A 399 -24.15 13.99 5.74
N LEU A 400 -23.70 15.11 6.29
CA LEU A 400 -22.75 16.02 5.63
C LEU A 400 -21.33 15.71 6.09
N ARG A 401 -20.49 15.23 5.18
CA ARG A 401 -19.11 14.84 5.43
C ARG A 401 -18.14 15.87 4.85
N HIS A 402 -17.03 16.10 5.55
CA HIS A 402 -15.93 16.91 5.04
C HIS A 402 -15.15 16.15 3.95
N THR A 403 -14.94 16.78 2.79
CA THR A 403 -14.49 16.07 1.57
C THR A 403 -12.98 15.85 1.54
N HIS A 404 -12.22 16.82 2.01
CA HIS A 404 -10.75 16.86 1.95
C HIS A 404 -10.13 16.76 3.36
N GLY A 405 -8.81 16.57 3.43
CA GLY A 405 -8.10 16.47 4.71
C GLY A 405 -8.59 15.32 5.61
N ARG A 406 -9.05 15.65 6.83
CA ARG A 406 -9.44 14.67 7.86
C ARG A 406 -10.92 14.33 7.79
N THR A 407 -11.25 13.05 7.99
CA THR A 407 -12.63 12.57 8.07
C THR A 407 -13.36 13.09 9.29
N CYS A 408 -14.48 13.75 9.01
CA CYS A 408 -15.53 14.02 9.99
C CYS A 408 -16.86 14.36 9.29
N TRP A 409 -17.95 14.22 10.04
CA TRP A 409 -19.30 14.63 9.65
C TRP A 409 -19.75 15.81 10.52
N ILE A 410 -20.57 16.70 9.96
CA ILE A 410 -21.23 17.78 10.73
C ILE A 410 -22.15 17.13 11.76
N HIS A 411 -21.91 17.43 13.03
CA HIS A 411 -22.45 16.72 14.18
C HIS A 411 -23.00 17.72 15.21
N SER A 412 -24.06 17.37 15.92
CA SER A 412 -24.59 18.21 17.01
C SER A 412 -25.25 17.36 18.09
N HIS A 413 -24.94 17.62 19.35
CA HIS A 413 -25.43 16.87 20.51
C HIS A 413 -25.88 17.86 21.60
N ASP A 414 -26.69 17.45 22.59
CA ASP A 414 -27.41 18.38 23.49
C ASP A 414 -26.56 19.32 24.36
N ALA A 415 -25.23 19.18 24.36
CA ALA A 415 -24.33 20.09 25.07
C ALA A 415 -24.31 21.49 24.43
N LEU A 416 -24.10 22.49 25.28
CA LEU A 416 -24.04 23.89 24.91
C LEU A 416 -22.59 24.37 24.86
N TYR A 417 -22.28 25.40 24.07
CA TYR A 417 -21.01 26.11 24.23
C TYR A 417 -20.92 26.74 25.62
N PRO A 418 -19.74 26.77 26.27
CA PRO A 418 -19.60 27.40 27.59
C PRO A 418 -19.78 28.92 27.47
N VAL A 419 -20.52 29.53 28.39
CA VAL A 419 -20.85 30.98 28.39
C VAL A 419 -19.62 31.89 28.20
N LYS A 420 -18.45 31.44 28.67
CA LYS A 420 -17.15 32.00 28.32
C LYS A 420 -16.15 30.92 27.93
N TYR A 421 -15.26 31.25 26.99
CA TYR A 421 -14.11 30.43 26.62
C TYR A 421 -12.94 30.61 27.59
N ALA A 422 -11.91 29.79 27.45
CA ALA A 422 -10.76 29.74 28.35
C ALA A 422 -9.90 31.03 28.36
N ASP A 423 -10.03 31.87 27.32
CA ASP A 423 -9.40 33.20 27.21
C ASP A 423 -10.29 34.35 27.72
N GLY A 424 -11.48 34.03 28.23
CA GLY A 424 -12.44 34.99 28.78
C GLY A 424 -13.40 35.62 27.76
N ARG A 425 -13.28 35.33 26.45
CA ARG A 425 -14.28 35.72 25.45
C ARG A 425 -15.65 35.09 25.77
N GLY A 426 -16.72 35.82 25.46
CA GLY A 426 -18.09 35.29 25.54
C GLY A 426 -18.45 34.40 24.35
N SER A 427 -19.35 33.45 24.58
CA SER A 427 -19.99 32.61 23.54
C SER A 427 -21.50 32.89 23.49
N SER A 428 -22.16 32.40 22.44
CA SER A 428 -23.63 32.44 22.31
C SER A 428 -24.39 31.59 23.34
N HIS A 429 -23.71 30.61 23.94
CA HIS A 429 -24.30 29.54 24.76
C HIS A 429 -25.34 28.66 24.02
N GLN A 430 -25.37 28.69 22.68
CA GLN A 430 -26.22 27.80 21.87
C GLN A 430 -25.70 26.35 21.86
N GLN A 431 -26.44 25.43 21.23
CA GLN A 431 -26.03 24.02 21.11
C GLN A 431 -24.78 23.90 20.23
N GLN A 432 -23.83 23.07 20.66
CA GLN A 432 -22.57 22.86 19.94
C GLN A 432 -22.82 22.26 18.54
N VAL A 433 -22.13 22.78 17.53
CA VAL A 433 -21.97 22.11 16.23
C VAL A 433 -20.48 21.85 16.00
N THR A 434 -20.17 20.61 15.66
CA THR A 434 -18.80 20.10 15.59
C THR A 434 -18.62 19.27 14.33
N CYS A 435 -17.38 18.85 14.07
CA CYS A 435 -17.10 17.83 13.09
C CYS A 435 -16.60 16.57 13.82
N TYR A 436 -17.41 15.51 13.83
CA TYR A 436 -17.12 14.26 14.55
C TYR A 436 -16.54 13.21 13.61
N SER A 437 -15.47 12.51 14.02
CA SER A 437 -14.73 11.57 13.16
C SER A 437 -15.32 10.15 13.07
N TYR A 438 -16.54 9.92 13.55
CA TYR A 438 -17.24 8.63 13.46
C TYR A 438 -18.69 8.82 13.00
N LYS A 439 -19.29 7.74 12.45
CA LYS A 439 -20.72 7.69 12.16
C LYS A 439 -21.51 7.66 13.46
N ASP A 440 -22.58 8.45 13.52
CA ASP A 440 -23.45 8.63 14.68
C ASP A 440 -24.85 9.06 14.21
N VAL A 441 -25.89 8.78 14.99
CA VAL A 441 -27.26 9.25 14.72
C VAL A 441 -27.33 10.79 14.77
N ASN A 442 -26.45 11.42 15.55
CA ASN A 442 -26.29 12.87 15.66
C ASN A 442 -25.51 13.52 14.49
N ASN A 443 -25.21 12.77 13.43
CA ASN A 443 -24.64 13.30 12.17
C ASN A 443 -25.71 13.62 11.11
N TRP A 444 -26.99 13.33 11.39
CA TRP A 444 -28.09 13.47 10.43
C TRP A 444 -28.74 14.86 10.48
N TRP A 445 -28.91 15.48 9.33
CA TRP A 445 -29.53 16.80 9.14
C TRP A 445 -30.67 16.72 8.12
N ILE A 446 -31.78 17.40 8.37
CA ILE A 446 -32.93 17.49 7.47
C ILE A 446 -32.80 18.78 6.66
N VAL A 447 -32.86 18.68 5.33
CA VAL A 447 -32.85 19.83 4.42
C VAL A 447 -34.25 20.40 4.30
N LYS A 448 -34.45 21.63 4.77
CA LYS A 448 -35.75 22.30 4.86
C LYS A 448 -35.81 23.51 3.92
N LYS A 449 -36.98 23.82 3.38
CA LYS A 449 -37.22 25.07 2.63
C LYS A 449 -37.50 26.22 3.61
N PRO A 450 -36.90 27.41 3.46
CA PRO A 450 -37.14 28.56 4.35
C PRO A 450 -38.60 28.95 4.61
N GLU A 451 -39.50 28.66 3.67
CA GLU A 451 -40.90 29.13 3.65
C GLU A 451 -41.92 28.09 4.16
N ILE A 452 -41.50 26.84 4.35
CA ILE A 452 -42.39 25.71 4.68
C ILE A 452 -42.00 25.23 6.07
N GLU A 453 -42.94 25.10 7.02
CA GLU A 453 -42.59 24.67 8.38
C GLU A 453 -42.32 23.16 8.51
N GLU A 454 -42.95 22.37 7.65
CA GLU A 454 -42.87 20.91 7.57
C GLU A 454 -41.44 20.37 7.40
N LEU A 455 -41.23 19.13 7.85
CA LEU A 455 -39.94 18.42 7.77
C LEU A 455 -40.00 17.14 6.91
N ILE A 456 -41.15 16.84 6.32
CA ILE A 456 -41.36 15.75 5.35
C ILE A 456 -40.96 16.19 3.93
N VAL A 457 -40.82 15.23 3.03
CA VAL A 457 -40.68 15.53 1.59
C VAL A 457 -42.03 15.96 1.05
N SER A 458 -42.13 17.22 0.62
CA SER A 458 -43.34 17.79 0.02
C SER A 458 -43.69 17.15 -1.32
N GLU A 459 -44.98 16.95 -1.59
CA GLU A 459 -45.48 16.69 -2.95
C GLU A 459 -46.00 18.01 -3.57
N PRO A 460 -45.61 18.37 -4.81
CA PRO A 460 -44.69 17.66 -5.70
C PRO A 460 -43.22 17.75 -5.24
N GLN A 461 -42.44 16.71 -5.58
CA GLN A 461 -41.01 16.65 -5.26
C GLN A 461 -40.24 17.74 -6.01
N VAL A 462 -39.56 18.63 -5.28
CA VAL A 462 -38.70 19.68 -5.83
C VAL A 462 -37.23 19.37 -5.53
N PRO A 463 -36.42 18.98 -6.53
CA PRO A 463 -34.99 18.76 -6.36
C PRO A 463 -34.22 20.08 -6.25
N ILE A 464 -33.27 20.12 -5.32
CA ILE A 464 -32.49 21.31 -4.99
C ILE A 464 -31.38 21.53 -6.04
N LYS A 465 -31.19 22.80 -6.43
CA LYS A 465 -30.29 23.26 -7.49
C LYS A 465 -29.18 24.15 -6.95
N ASN A 466 -28.20 24.43 -7.82
CA ASN A 466 -27.15 25.40 -7.54
C ASN A 466 -27.76 26.80 -7.27
N GLY A 467 -27.34 27.45 -6.18
CA GLY A 467 -27.80 28.79 -5.79
C GLY A 467 -29.06 28.84 -4.91
N ASP A 468 -29.76 27.72 -4.69
CA ASP A 468 -30.94 27.66 -3.83
C ASP A 468 -30.61 27.99 -2.36
N ILE A 469 -31.58 28.57 -1.64
CA ILE A 469 -31.46 28.85 -0.20
C ILE A 469 -32.20 27.78 0.59
N ILE A 470 -31.48 27.13 1.50
CA ILE A 470 -31.93 26.02 2.34
C ILE A 470 -31.77 26.37 3.83
N GLN A 471 -32.50 25.65 4.67
CA GLN A 471 -32.19 25.50 6.09
C GLN A 471 -31.73 24.06 6.34
N LEU A 472 -30.81 23.86 7.29
CA LEU A 472 -30.40 22.54 7.76
C LEU A 472 -30.86 22.38 9.21
N VAL A 473 -31.68 21.37 9.49
CA VAL A 473 -32.26 21.12 10.82
C VAL A 473 -31.72 19.81 11.38
N HIS A 474 -31.07 19.84 12.55
CA HIS A 474 -30.48 18.64 13.13
C HIS A 474 -31.54 17.58 13.44
N GLY A 475 -31.33 16.33 13.00
CA GLY A 475 -32.34 15.28 13.00
C GLY A 475 -32.90 14.96 14.39
N MET A 476 -32.03 14.79 15.39
CA MET A 476 -32.41 14.46 16.77
C MET A 476 -32.92 15.69 17.53
N THR A 477 -32.14 16.75 17.65
CA THR A 477 -32.53 17.91 18.49
C THR A 477 -33.55 18.84 17.83
N SER A 478 -33.74 18.74 16.51
CA SER A 478 -34.68 19.54 15.69
C SER A 478 -34.38 21.05 15.69
N ARG A 479 -33.15 21.44 16.03
CA ARG A 479 -32.66 22.83 16.00
C ARG A 479 -31.96 23.11 14.66
N ALA A 480 -32.04 24.35 14.18
CA ALA A 480 -31.49 24.73 12.88
C ALA A 480 -30.02 25.18 12.96
N LEU A 481 -29.22 24.81 11.95
CA LEU A 481 -27.83 25.22 11.79
C LEU A 481 -27.75 26.74 11.61
N ASN A 482 -26.97 27.40 12.45
CA ASN A 482 -26.94 28.85 12.65
C ASN A 482 -25.50 29.35 12.72
N ALA A 483 -25.21 30.48 12.08
CA ALA A 483 -23.95 31.20 12.22
C ALA A 483 -24.25 32.66 12.54
N HIS A 484 -23.43 33.30 13.37
CA HIS A 484 -23.75 34.61 13.93
C HIS A 484 -22.47 35.33 14.39
N ASP A 485 -22.56 36.62 14.73
CA ASP A 485 -21.35 37.44 14.99
C ASP A 485 -20.77 37.28 16.40
N VAL A 486 -20.40 36.04 16.73
CA VAL A 486 -19.61 35.63 17.89
C VAL A 486 -18.35 34.93 17.36
N ALA A 487 -17.19 35.20 17.97
CA ALA A 487 -15.91 34.63 17.54
C ALA A 487 -15.77 33.17 17.99
N ALA A 488 -15.44 32.26 17.06
CA ALA A 488 -15.35 30.81 17.32
C ALA A 488 -14.33 30.43 18.43
N PRO A 489 -14.55 29.33 19.17
CA PRO A 489 -13.81 29.01 20.39
C PRO A 489 -12.29 28.93 20.22
N MET A 490 -11.82 28.21 19.20
CA MET A 490 -10.40 27.99 18.90
C MET A 490 -9.89 28.89 17.76
N SER A 491 -10.79 29.36 16.89
CA SER A 491 -10.46 30.18 15.72
C SER A 491 -11.06 31.60 15.82
N PRO A 492 -10.49 32.52 16.62
CA PRO A 492 -11.11 33.80 16.98
C PRO A 492 -11.32 34.81 15.82
N HIS A 493 -10.82 34.52 14.62
CA HIS A 493 -11.03 35.33 13.42
C HIS A 493 -12.23 34.86 12.57
N ASN A 494 -12.83 33.73 12.95
CA ASN A 494 -13.97 33.08 12.29
C ASN A 494 -15.22 33.15 13.18
N GLN A 495 -16.40 33.03 12.58
CA GLN A 495 -17.67 33.04 13.34
C GLN A 495 -18.01 31.67 13.94
N GLU A 496 -18.60 31.68 15.14
CA GLU A 496 -19.17 30.53 15.83
C GLU A 496 -20.33 29.92 15.00
N VAL A 497 -20.30 28.61 14.81
CA VAL A 497 -21.40 27.84 14.20
C VAL A 497 -22.05 27.00 15.29
N ALA A 498 -23.36 27.09 15.40
CA ALA A 498 -24.15 26.45 16.44
C ALA A 498 -25.47 25.90 15.89
N ALA A 499 -26.18 25.10 16.68
CA ALA A 499 -27.58 24.80 16.43
C ALA A 499 -28.44 25.72 17.31
N TYR A 500 -29.26 26.55 16.66
CA TYR A 500 -29.94 27.69 17.30
C TYR A 500 -30.84 27.25 18.45
N ILE A 501 -30.79 28.00 19.54
CA ILE A 501 -31.71 27.89 20.67
C ILE A 501 -32.35 29.26 20.85
N ASP A 502 -33.69 29.30 20.80
CA ASP A 502 -34.42 30.51 21.18
C ASP A 502 -34.44 30.62 22.71
N TYR A 503 -33.64 31.56 23.23
CA TYR A 503 -33.62 31.92 24.64
C TYR A 503 -34.61 33.07 24.97
N ASN A 504 -35.42 33.52 24.01
CA ASN A 504 -36.22 34.76 24.08
C ASN A 504 -35.34 35.99 24.38
N VAL A 505 -34.18 36.04 23.71
CA VAL A 505 -33.15 37.09 23.80
C VAL A 505 -33.00 37.73 22.42
N SER A 506 -32.56 38.99 22.36
CA SER A 506 -32.48 39.81 21.14
C SER A 506 -31.41 39.40 20.10
N MET A 507 -31.04 38.12 20.00
CA MET A 507 -30.22 37.56 18.93
C MET A 507 -31.12 36.76 17.97
N PRO A 508 -31.55 37.35 16.82
CA PRO A 508 -32.40 36.64 15.88
C PRO A 508 -31.67 35.46 15.21
N ALA A 509 -32.43 34.41 14.89
CA ALA A 509 -31.92 33.25 14.16
C ALA A 509 -31.41 33.63 12.76
N GLN A 510 -30.22 33.15 12.41
CA GLN A 510 -29.57 33.33 11.11
C GLN A 510 -29.25 31.92 10.57
N THR A 511 -30.30 31.27 10.09
CA THR A 511 -30.31 29.83 9.76
C THR A 511 -30.34 29.54 8.26
N MET A 512 -30.17 30.58 7.44
CA MET A 512 -30.29 30.52 5.99
C MET A 512 -28.93 30.26 5.34
N TRP A 513 -28.84 29.19 4.57
CA TRP A 513 -27.62 28.78 3.86
C TRP A 513 -27.92 28.70 2.36
N ARG A 514 -27.12 29.38 1.54
CA ARG A 514 -27.16 29.24 0.08
C ARG A 514 -26.27 28.06 -0.33
N LEU A 515 -26.80 27.17 -1.14
CA LEU A 515 -26.06 26.05 -1.70
C LEU A 515 -25.23 26.51 -2.91
N GLU A 516 -23.96 26.15 -2.94
CA GLU A 516 -23.09 26.33 -4.11
C GLU A 516 -22.55 24.95 -4.54
N LEU A 517 -22.79 24.55 -5.79
CA LEU A 517 -22.34 23.29 -6.38
C LEU A 517 -21.05 23.49 -7.18
N LEU A 518 -19.94 22.96 -6.67
CA LEU A 518 -18.60 23.16 -7.24
C LEU A 518 -18.35 22.32 -8.52
N ASN A 519 -19.09 21.21 -8.68
CA ASN A 519 -19.08 20.36 -9.87
C ASN A 519 -20.47 20.27 -10.52
N ALA A 520 -21.20 21.38 -10.57
CA ALA A 520 -22.56 21.46 -11.15
C ALA A 520 -22.67 20.85 -12.55
N ASP A 521 -21.65 21.01 -13.40
CA ASP A 521 -21.58 20.44 -14.76
C ASP A 521 -21.59 18.90 -14.80
N GLN A 522 -21.26 18.24 -13.68
CA GLN A 522 -21.25 16.77 -13.54
C GLN A 522 -22.56 16.21 -12.97
N THR A 523 -23.43 17.06 -12.42
CA THR A 523 -24.68 16.66 -11.72
C THR A 523 -25.93 17.36 -12.27
N ASP A 524 -25.91 17.75 -13.54
CA ASP A 524 -26.98 18.48 -14.24
C ASP A 524 -27.46 19.77 -13.53
N GLY A 525 -26.58 20.40 -12.74
CA GLY A 525 -26.91 21.55 -11.89
C GLY A 525 -27.74 21.25 -10.64
N PHE A 526 -28.01 19.97 -10.34
CA PHE A 526 -28.74 19.51 -9.16
C PHE A 526 -27.80 19.01 -8.05
N TRP A 527 -28.29 19.03 -6.82
CA TRP A 527 -27.59 18.44 -5.68
C TRP A 527 -27.79 16.91 -5.66
N HIS A 528 -26.69 16.17 -5.82
CA HIS A 528 -26.63 14.71 -5.78
C HIS A 528 -25.87 14.21 -4.55
N ALA A 529 -26.35 13.13 -3.93
CA ALA A 529 -25.61 12.39 -2.91
C ALA A 529 -24.35 11.75 -3.49
N ILE A 530 -23.27 11.68 -2.70
CA ILE A 530 -21.91 11.19 -3.06
C ILE A 530 -21.17 12.05 -4.11
N GLU A 531 -21.88 12.54 -5.13
CA GLU A 531 -21.30 13.14 -6.35
C GLU A 531 -21.07 14.64 -6.24
N SER A 532 -22.02 15.37 -5.65
CA SER A 532 -21.88 16.82 -5.53
C SER A 532 -20.90 17.19 -4.44
N GLN A 533 -19.85 17.90 -4.84
CA GLN A 533 -19.04 18.71 -3.94
C GLN A 533 -19.74 20.06 -3.76
N ILE A 534 -20.09 20.38 -2.52
CA ILE A 534 -20.86 21.59 -2.18
C ILE A 534 -20.10 22.50 -1.23
N ARG A 535 -20.42 23.79 -1.33
CA ARG A 535 -20.13 24.79 -0.31
C ARG A 535 -21.45 25.35 0.23
N LEU A 536 -21.51 25.61 1.54
CA LEU A 536 -22.66 26.21 2.20
C LEU A 536 -22.30 27.64 2.58
N ILE A 537 -22.90 28.62 1.91
CA ILE A 537 -22.67 30.04 2.15
C ILE A 537 -23.74 30.57 3.11
N HIS A 538 -23.35 31.03 4.29
CA HIS A 538 -24.25 31.67 5.23
C HIS A 538 -24.81 32.97 4.63
N VAL A 539 -26.13 33.09 4.52
CA VAL A 539 -26.77 34.20 3.78
C VAL A 539 -26.56 35.55 4.48
N ASN A 540 -26.63 35.61 5.80
CA ASN A 540 -26.57 36.87 6.55
C ASN A 540 -25.16 37.46 6.66
N SER A 541 -24.11 36.63 6.72
CA SER A 541 -22.72 37.09 6.86
C SER A 541 -21.84 36.80 5.63
N THR A 542 -22.40 36.21 4.57
CA THR A 542 -21.74 35.85 3.29
C THR A 542 -20.46 35.00 3.44
N GLN A 543 -20.38 34.19 4.49
CA GLN A 543 -19.22 33.38 4.83
C GLN A 543 -19.48 31.88 4.58
N ALA A 544 -18.46 31.15 4.14
CA ALA A 544 -18.54 29.73 3.84
C ALA A 544 -18.40 28.87 5.11
N LEU A 545 -19.22 27.82 5.23
CA LEU A 545 -19.09 26.81 6.29
C LEU A 545 -17.78 26.01 6.15
N LYS A 546 -16.96 25.98 7.20
CA LYS A 546 -15.58 25.52 7.17
C LYS A 546 -15.25 24.54 8.29
N PHE A 547 -14.46 23.52 7.96
CA PHE A 547 -13.70 22.73 8.92
C PHE A 547 -12.44 23.49 9.37
N SER A 548 -12.28 23.75 10.67
CA SER A 548 -11.17 24.58 11.19
C SER A 548 -9.80 23.88 11.23
N GLY A 549 -9.76 22.55 11.15
CA GLY A 549 -8.59 21.75 11.52
C GLY A 549 -8.27 21.72 13.03
N ARG A 550 -8.97 22.48 13.88
CA ARG A 550 -8.77 22.54 15.34
C ARG A 550 -9.63 21.52 16.06
N GLN A 551 -9.21 21.14 17.27
CA GLN A 551 -10.02 20.35 18.22
C GLN A 551 -10.52 21.26 19.34
N LEU A 552 -11.77 21.04 19.75
CA LEU A 552 -12.34 21.65 20.94
C LEU A 552 -11.70 21.06 22.22
N PRO A 553 -11.73 21.77 23.36
CA PRO A 553 -11.34 21.23 24.66
C PRO A 553 -12.29 20.12 25.15
N ASP A 554 -12.07 19.63 26.37
CA ASP A 554 -12.87 18.55 26.97
C ASP A 554 -14.38 18.84 27.05
N TRP A 555 -14.79 20.12 27.15
CA TRP A 555 -16.20 20.52 27.11
C TRP A 555 -16.89 20.29 25.75
N GLY A 556 -16.11 20.16 24.68
CA GLY A 556 -16.55 19.78 23.33
C GLY A 556 -16.09 18.37 22.94
N PHE A 557 -15.87 17.51 23.94
CA PHE A 557 -15.53 16.08 23.79
C PHE A 557 -14.34 15.79 22.88
N ARG A 558 -13.42 16.76 22.70
CA ARG A 558 -12.29 16.71 21.75
C ARG A 558 -12.69 16.49 20.29
N GLN A 559 -13.95 16.79 19.93
CA GLN A 559 -14.43 16.85 18.56
C GLN A 559 -13.80 18.05 17.83
N HIS A 560 -13.91 18.11 16.50
CA HIS A 560 -13.33 19.21 15.73
C HIS A 560 -14.25 20.43 15.67
N GLU A 561 -13.66 21.63 15.65
CA GLU A 561 -14.40 22.90 15.54
C GLU A 561 -14.86 23.13 14.08
N VAL A 562 -16.14 23.47 13.92
CA VAL A 562 -16.73 23.98 12.68
C VAL A 562 -16.98 25.47 12.83
N VAL A 563 -16.68 26.25 11.79
CA VAL A 563 -16.76 27.72 11.79
C VAL A 563 -17.31 28.24 10.46
N THR A 564 -17.50 29.55 10.31
CA THR A 564 -17.58 30.17 8.97
C THR A 564 -16.35 31.02 8.64
N ASP A 565 -16.01 31.13 7.36
CA ASP A 565 -14.83 31.84 6.85
C ASP A 565 -15.19 32.81 5.71
N LYS A 566 -14.47 33.93 5.65
CA LYS A 566 -14.59 34.97 4.61
C LYS A 566 -13.87 34.57 3.33
N ILE A 567 -12.89 33.67 3.44
CA ILE A 567 -12.28 33.01 2.28
C ILE A 567 -13.23 31.89 1.83
N LEU A 568 -13.91 32.09 0.69
CA LEU A 568 -14.85 31.10 0.17
C LEU A 568 -14.12 29.97 -0.55
N GLU A 569 -13.16 30.29 -1.40
CA GLU A 569 -12.41 29.33 -2.21
C GLU A 569 -11.27 28.66 -1.41
N GLN A 570 -11.59 27.56 -0.72
CA GLN A 570 -10.61 26.71 -0.03
C GLN A 570 -11.14 25.28 0.16
N GLU A 571 -10.23 24.28 0.19
CA GLU A 571 -10.58 22.86 0.34
C GLU A 571 -11.38 22.56 1.61
N ASP A 572 -11.08 23.27 2.72
CA ASP A 572 -11.73 23.13 4.04
C ASP A 572 -13.21 23.60 4.07
N THR A 573 -13.74 24.15 2.97
CA THR A 573 -15.16 24.54 2.84
C THR A 573 -15.99 23.54 2.03
N ILE A 574 -15.36 22.44 1.57
CA ILE A 574 -15.97 21.52 0.61
C ILE A 574 -16.57 20.31 1.35
N TRP A 575 -17.90 20.23 1.31
CA TRP A 575 -18.67 19.16 1.94
C TRP A 575 -19.28 18.25 0.86
N ASN A 576 -19.52 16.98 1.20
CA ASN A 576 -20.32 16.07 0.38
C ASN A 576 -21.45 15.49 1.23
N VAL A 577 -22.60 15.22 0.61
CA VAL A 577 -23.61 14.33 1.22
C VAL A 577 -23.07 12.91 1.10
N GLU A 578 -22.94 12.20 2.21
CA GLU A 578 -22.51 10.81 2.22
C GLU A 578 -23.72 9.87 2.21
N GLU A 579 -24.53 9.91 3.29
CA GLU A 579 -25.77 9.14 3.42
C GLU A 579 -26.99 10.02 3.18
N HIS A 580 -28.04 9.46 2.59
CA HIS A 580 -29.27 10.18 2.26
C HIS A 580 -30.52 9.29 2.38
N ARG A 581 -31.61 9.85 2.92
CA ARG A 581 -32.96 9.25 2.89
C ARG A 581 -34.04 10.33 2.79
N TYR A 582 -35.24 9.96 2.39
CA TYR A 582 -36.41 10.84 2.44
C TYR A 582 -37.12 10.74 3.80
N THR A 583 -37.50 11.86 4.41
CA THR A 583 -38.34 11.85 5.62
C THR A 583 -39.77 11.42 5.25
N ARG A 584 -40.21 10.28 5.79
CA ARG A 584 -41.53 9.69 5.51
C ARG A 584 -42.60 9.97 6.58
N THR A 585 -42.20 10.52 7.72
CA THR A 585 -43.06 10.68 8.91
C THR A 585 -42.79 12.02 9.59
N GLU A 586 -43.85 12.78 9.86
CA GLU A 586 -43.76 14.07 10.55
C GLU A 586 -43.42 13.90 12.03
N ASP A 587 -43.98 12.88 12.67
CA ASP A 587 -43.97 12.70 14.12
C ASP A 587 -42.55 12.52 14.68
N LYS A 588 -42.10 13.43 15.56
CA LYS A 588 -40.70 13.47 16.03
C LYS A 588 -40.26 12.17 16.69
N LYS A 589 -41.12 11.58 17.54
CA LYS A 589 -40.84 10.31 18.24
C LYS A 589 -40.83 9.09 17.32
N GLU A 590 -41.46 9.16 16.16
CA GLU A 590 -41.38 8.10 15.14
C GLU A 590 -40.09 8.26 14.34
N ARG A 591 -39.75 9.51 13.97
CA ARG A 591 -38.51 9.87 13.28
C ARG A 591 -37.27 9.47 14.09
N GLU A 592 -37.24 9.73 15.40
CA GLU A 592 -36.19 9.28 16.33
C GLU A 592 -36.03 7.74 16.32
N LYS A 593 -37.13 6.98 16.27
CA LYS A 593 -37.08 5.50 16.19
C LYS A 593 -36.59 5.02 14.82
N ASP A 594 -36.98 5.68 13.72
CA ASP A 594 -36.53 5.34 12.37
C ASP A 594 -35.03 5.63 12.19
N LEU A 595 -34.57 6.81 12.66
CA LEU A 595 -33.17 7.20 12.73
C LEU A 595 -32.30 6.14 13.44
N ILE A 596 -32.81 5.52 14.51
CA ILE A 596 -32.11 4.49 15.32
C ILE A 596 -32.24 3.07 14.73
N ARG A 597 -33.31 2.75 14.01
CA ARG A 597 -33.58 1.39 13.49
C ARG A 597 -32.99 1.12 12.11
N SER A 598 -32.67 2.16 11.35
CA SER A 598 -32.33 2.06 9.92
C SER A 598 -30.85 1.76 9.64
N GLU A 599 -30.26 0.75 10.29
CA GLU A 599 -29.02 0.14 9.80
C GLU A 599 -29.39 -0.82 8.65
N MET A 600 -29.21 -0.38 7.39
CA MET A 600 -29.52 -1.18 6.20
C MET A 600 -28.29 -1.46 5.34
N ILE A 601 -28.30 -2.64 4.71
CA ILE A 601 -27.22 -3.15 3.84
C ILE A 601 -27.83 -3.69 2.51
N PRO A 602 -27.75 -2.95 1.39
CA PRO A 602 -27.87 -3.50 0.03
C PRO A 602 -26.53 -3.54 -0.72
N ILE A 603 -26.49 -4.11 -1.94
CA ILE A 603 -25.26 -4.77 -2.46
C ILE A 603 -24.92 -4.36 -3.92
N GLU A 604 -24.79 -3.06 -4.24
CA GLU A 604 -24.29 -2.62 -5.56
C GLU A 604 -23.21 -1.52 -5.50
N ARG A 605 -22.20 -1.62 -6.37
CA ARG A 605 -20.94 -0.85 -6.32
C ARG A 605 -21.03 0.45 -7.14
N LYS A 606 -20.53 1.57 -6.60
CA LYS A 606 -20.29 2.79 -7.40
C LYS A 606 -19.02 2.62 -8.25
N ASN A 607 -19.14 2.77 -9.57
CA ASN A 607 -18.02 2.59 -10.49
C ASN A 607 -17.16 3.86 -10.62
N LEU A 608 -16.06 3.94 -9.87
CA LEU A 608 -14.96 4.89 -10.15
C LEU A 608 -13.97 4.32 -11.17
N THR A 609 -13.43 5.19 -12.04
CA THR A 609 -12.35 4.83 -12.96
C THR A 609 -11.04 4.53 -12.22
N PHE A 610 -10.18 3.71 -12.82
CA PHE A 610 -8.82 3.48 -12.31
C PHE A 610 -8.04 4.79 -12.12
N TRP A 611 -8.14 5.74 -13.05
CA TRP A 611 -7.41 7.00 -12.98
C TRP A 611 -7.86 7.88 -11.81
N ASN A 612 -9.16 7.92 -11.50
CA ASN A 612 -9.67 8.67 -10.34
C ASN A 612 -9.18 8.02 -9.03
N LYS A 613 -9.27 6.68 -8.92
CA LYS A 613 -8.73 5.94 -7.76
C LYS A 613 -7.22 6.13 -7.61
N LEU A 614 -6.47 6.11 -8.71
CA LEU A 614 -5.03 6.32 -8.72
C LEU A 614 -4.69 7.75 -8.26
N TYR A 615 -5.29 8.77 -8.87
CA TYR A 615 -5.01 10.17 -8.54
C TYR A 615 -5.28 10.47 -7.06
N GLU A 616 -6.41 10.04 -6.53
CA GLU A 616 -6.76 10.27 -5.12
C GLU A 616 -5.78 9.56 -4.17
N LEU A 617 -5.44 8.30 -4.47
CA LEU A 617 -4.46 7.54 -3.68
C LEU A 617 -3.08 8.21 -3.73
N GLN A 618 -2.60 8.62 -4.91
CA GLN A 618 -1.29 9.27 -5.10
C GLN A 618 -1.20 10.61 -4.37
N TYR A 619 -2.22 11.47 -4.48
CA TYR A 619 -2.30 12.73 -3.74
C TYR A 619 -2.20 12.46 -2.23
N LYS A 620 -2.94 11.47 -1.72
CA LYS A 620 -2.92 11.13 -0.29
C LYS A 620 -1.58 10.54 0.13
N MET A 621 -0.93 9.69 -0.67
CA MET A 621 0.40 9.15 -0.36
C MET A 621 1.51 10.22 -0.33
N LEU A 622 1.37 11.31 -1.11
CA LEU A 622 2.39 12.36 -1.21
C LEU A 622 2.17 13.54 -0.25
N PHE A 623 0.92 13.87 0.09
CA PHE A 623 0.60 15.08 0.87
C PHE A 623 -0.02 14.82 2.26
N ASN A 624 -0.62 13.64 2.51
CA ASN A 624 -1.24 13.34 3.80
C ASN A 624 -0.21 12.82 4.83
N ASN A 625 0.39 13.74 5.57
CA ASN A 625 1.50 13.50 6.52
C ASN A 625 1.10 12.71 7.80
N GLN A 626 0.50 11.53 7.68
CA GLN A 626 0.07 10.71 8.84
C GLN A 626 1.19 9.87 9.47
N GLU A 627 2.30 9.60 8.77
CA GLU A 627 3.43 8.81 9.32
C GLU A 627 4.33 9.60 10.29
N ASN A 628 4.15 10.92 10.41
CA ASN A 628 4.94 11.78 11.30
C ASN A 628 4.52 11.67 12.78
N VAL A 629 4.69 10.48 13.37
CA VAL A 629 4.53 10.23 14.81
C VAL A 629 5.74 10.80 15.56
N ALA A 630 5.72 12.13 15.75
CA ALA A 630 6.74 12.84 16.53
C ALA A 630 6.84 12.25 17.95
N GLY A 631 8.02 11.77 18.33
CA GLY A 631 8.29 11.24 19.67
C GLY A 631 8.28 9.71 19.84
N HIS A 632 8.30 8.91 18.76
CA HIS A 632 8.56 7.47 18.92
C HIS A 632 9.90 7.21 19.63
N MET A 633 9.92 6.34 20.65
CA MET A 633 11.08 6.17 21.55
C MET A 633 12.38 5.88 20.79
N TYR A 634 12.34 5.08 19.71
CA TYR A 634 13.53 4.70 18.92
C TYR A 634 13.82 5.61 17.71
N ALA A 635 13.21 6.81 17.63
CA ALA A 635 13.60 7.80 16.64
C ALA A 635 15.08 8.20 16.77
N SER A 636 15.70 8.62 15.67
CA SER A 636 17.11 9.04 15.61
C SER A 636 17.30 10.09 14.53
N ASP A 637 18.22 11.02 14.75
CA ASP A 637 18.52 12.08 13.79
C ASP A 637 19.49 11.60 12.71
N PRO A 638 19.46 12.15 11.47
CA PRO A 638 20.33 11.71 10.38
C PRO A 638 21.84 11.74 10.69
N LEU A 639 22.27 12.62 11.60
CA LEU A 639 23.66 12.71 12.05
C LEU A 639 24.07 11.61 13.04
N ASP A 640 23.12 10.94 13.70
CA ASP A 640 23.43 9.81 14.58
C ASP A 640 23.79 8.56 13.79
N TRP A 641 23.25 8.42 12.58
CA TRP A 641 23.48 7.29 11.69
C TRP A 641 24.95 7.19 11.29
N LEU A 642 25.65 8.30 11.05
CA LEU A 642 27.07 8.33 10.66
C LEU A 642 28.01 7.75 11.72
N PHE A 643 27.62 7.81 13.00
CA PHE A 643 28.45 7.42 14.14
C PHE A 643 27.90 6.24 14.94
N LEU A 644 26.79 5.61 14.49
CA LEU A 644 26.07 4.54 15.20
C LEU A 644 25.75 4.86 16.67
N LYS A 645 25.47 6.14 17.01
CA LYS A 645 25.21 6.55 18.41
C LYS A 645 24.02 5.82 19.04
N ARG A 646 23.09 5.37 18.20
CA ARG A 646 21.84 4.71 18.58
C ARG A 646 21.50 3.61 17.59
N GLY A 647 20.99 2.49 18.10
CA GLY A 647 20.34 1.45 17.31
C GLY A 647 18.88 1.25 17.73
N VAL A 648 18.20 0.32 17.07
CA VAL A 648 16.76 0.07 17.27
C VAL A 648 16.52 -1.36 17.73
N ALA A 649 15.79 -1.53 18.84
CA ALA A 649 15.36 -2.85 19.29
C ALA A 649 14.27 -3.39 18.34
N TYR A 650 14.58 -4.47 17.63
CA TYR A 650 13.70 -5.06 16.62
C TYR A 650 12.77 -6.12 17.21
N TRP A 651 13.25 -6.89 18.18
CA TRP A 651 12.46 -7.87 18.91
C TRP A 651 13.11 -8.15 20.26
N ILE A 652 12.28 -8.34 21.29
CA ILE A 652 12.71 -8.77 22.62
C ILE A 652 11.79 -9.92 23.02
N SER A 653 12.37 -11.03 23.49
CA SER A 653 11.59 -12.19 23.93
C SER A 653 10.90 -11.91 25.27
N ALA A 654 9.62 -12.24 25.38
CA ALA A 654 8.90 -12.17 26.66
C ALA A 654 9.36 -13.23 27.68
N ASN A 655 9.94 -14.34 27.20
CA ASN A 655 10.21 -15.55 28.01
C ASN A 655 11.70 -15.89 28.11
N SER A 656 12.60 -15.07 27.56
CA SER A 656 14.05 -15.32 27.56
C SER A 656 14.85 -14.03 27.37
N ASN A 657 16.16 -14.08 27.58
CA ASN A 657 17.04 -12.92 27.33
C ASN A 657 17.43 -12.76 25.83
N ALA A 658 16.74 -13.45 24.92
CA ALA A 658 16.97 -13.35 23.49
C ALA A 658 16.35 -12.05 22.93
N GLN A 659 17.11 -11.37 22.07
CA GLN A 659 16.74 -10.09 21.48
C GLN A 659 17.37 -9.93 20.09
N VAL A 660 16.69 -9.21 19.21
CA VAL A 660 17.19 -8.78 17.88
C VAL A 660 17.30 -7.27 17.93
N HIS A 661 18.46 -6.75 17.53
CA HIS A 661 18.76 -5.32 17.58
C HIS A 661 19.41 -4.88 16.26
N PHE A 662 18.88 -3.81 15.67
CA PHE A 662 19.43 -3.18 14.47
C PHE A 662 20.56 -2.22 14.86
N LEU A 663 21.78 -2.59 14.47
CA LEU A 663 23.01 -1.82 14.63
C LEU A 663 23.98 -2.26 13.52
N GLY A 664 24.71 -1.33 12.90
CA GLY A 664 25.73 -1.66 11.91
C GLY A 664 26.93 -2.41 12.52
N ASN A 665 27.73 -3.05 11.68
CA ASN A 665 29.05 -3.52 12.11
C ASN A 665 29.95 -2.29 12.32
N ILE A 666 30.31 -2.01 13.58
CA ILE A 666 31.04 -0.80 13.99
C ILE A 666 32.32 -0.59 13.16
N VAL A 667 33.04 -1.65 12.82
CA VAL A 667 34.27 -1.56 12.03
C VAL A 667 33.95 -1.17 10.58
N THR A 668 33.03 -1.87 9.92
CA THR A 668 32.58 -1.54 8.55
C THR A 668 32.01 -0.13 8.45
N TRP A 669 31.19 0.26 9.43
CA TRP A 669 30.44 1.51 9.41
C TRP A 669 31.33 2.73 9.69
N LEU A 670 32.16 2.68 10.74
CA LEU A 670 33.06 3.80 11.05
C LEU A 670 34.19 3.93 10.02
N SER A 671 34.69 2.82 9.45
CA SER A 671 35.64 2.91 8.33
C SER A 671 34.98 3.47 7.06
N GLY A 672 33.69 3.19 6.82
CA GLY A 672 32.88 3.86 5.80
C GLY A 672 32.77 5.38 6.02
N THR A 673 32.40 5.82 7.23
CA THR A 673 32.29 7.24 7.60
C THR A 673 33.64 7.97 7.49
N VAL A 674 34.73 7.38 7.99
CA VAL A 674 36.09 7.94 7.87
C VAL A 674 36.54 7.97 6.40
N GLY A 675 36.23 6.93 5.62
CA GLY A 675 36.51 6.87 4.18
C GLY A 675 35.77 7.95 3.39
N LEU A 676 34.50 8.22 3.72
CA LEU A 676 33.70 9.29 3.12
C LEU A 676 34.28 10.68 3.42
N VAL A 677 34.62 10.97 4.68
CA VAL A 677 35.23 12.25 5.08
C VAL A 677 36.61 12.42 4.45
N GLY A 678 37.43 11.36 4.42
CA GLY A 678 38.73 11.36 3.75
C GLY A 678 38.63 11.59 2.24
N TYR A 679 37.68 10.94 1.57
CA TYR A 679 37.42 11.15 0.15
C TYR A 679 36.97 12.59 -0.15
N LEU A 680 36.04 13.14 0.64
CA LEU A 680 35.58 14.52 0.48
C LEU A 680 36.74 15.52 0.68
N GLY A 681 37.59 15.32 1.69
CA GLY A 681 38.79 16.13 1.92
C GLY A 681 39.77 16.07 0.74
N LEU A 682 40.08 14.86 0.24
CA LEU A 682 40.95 14.66 -0.93
C LEU A 682 40.35 15.26 -2.21
N PHE A 683 39.03 15.18 -2.39
CA PHE A 683 38.34 15.74 -3.55
C PHE A 683 38.34 17.27 -3.53
N ILE A 684 38.11 17.90 -2.37
CA ILE A 684 38.24 19.35 -2.19
C ILE A 684 39.68 19.81 -2.44
N LEU A 685 40.68 19.10 -1.90
CA LEU A 685 42.10 19.40 -2.14
C LEU A 685 42.49 19.24 -3.62
N TYR A 686 41.93 18.25 -4.31
CA TYR A 686 42.11 18.06 -5.76
C TYR A 686 41.54 19.25 -6.55
N LEU A 687 40.27 19.63 -6.30
CA LEU A 687 39.63 20.77 -6.98
C LEU A 687 40.35 22.08 -6.68
N LEU A 688 40.76 22.33 -5.44
CA LEU A 688 41.54 23.52 -5.07
C LEU A 688 42.88 23.56 -5.84
N ARG A 689 43.58 22.43 -5.93
CA ARG A 689 44.82 22.32 -6.72
C ARG A 689 44.58 22.56 -8.21
N GLU A 690 43.51 22.03 -8.77
CA GLU A 690 43.13 22.22 -10.19
C GLU A 690 42.68 23.67 -10.48
N SER A 691 42.18 24.40 -9.47
CA SER A 691 41.88 25.84 -9.57
C SER A 691 43.06 26.79 -9.33
N LEU A 692 44.22 26.24 -8.94
CA LEU A 692 45.47 26.97 -8.66
C LEU A 692 46.58 26.72 -9.70
N LEU A 693 46.24 26.04 -10.80
CA LEU A 693 47.12 25.66 -11.91
C LEU A 693 46.61 26.22 -13.24
#